data_AF-R5TG54-F1
#
_entry.id   AF-R5TG54-F1
#
_cell.length_a   1.000
_cell.length_b   1.000
_cell.length_c   1.000
_cell.angle_alpha   90.00
_cell.angle_beta   90.00
_cell.angle_gamma   90.00
#
_symmetry.space_group_name_H-M   'P 1'
#
loop_
_entity.id
_entity.type
_entity.pdbx_description
1 polymer ?
#
loop_
_entity_poly.entity_id
_entity_poly.type
_entity_poly.pdbx_seq_one_letter_code
_entity_poly.pdbx_strand_id
1 'polypeptide(L)'
;MKKIFKNMIPYWKTILVIVAVLVLQAYCDLALPTYTADIIDVGIQNKGIEYSLPEEITAEEYEDAQLFMTKEEKTLWASSYEATQHETYERSVTDKETLGELDSEFAIPLILNYQMSRMEEAQFKKLLAEQTGGDVSVYEQMSLEQIGQMMGTELKVSEKEVEQEDGSTQTVTCVDIRPMFEAMIKSGQMDEDAVLSMRDSMQKMVDAMGDSMITASKAAYAASCDEAAGLNLAQIQTSYLWKKGLQMAGLAAIMMACAIFVSYLASKVGAGVGRSLRGRLYEKVMHFSNAEMEHFSTASLITRSTNDVQQIQMVTAIFLRMLAYAPILGIGGIIKVIQTRSGMGWLIVAAVIVIFAFVMILMSVALPKFKQMQEKVDGVNLVSREILTGLPVIRAFRREDKEEERFDGVNRELTKTMLFTNRVMTLMMPGMMLIMYALTVAIVWVAAKKIDLGVMQVGSMTAFITYAMLIVMAFLMLTMMSVMLPRAGVAADRIDEVLHTDFTIREATEPKHIETSEGVLKFDHVDFTYPGSREPAIHDIDFTAYPGQTTAIIGSTGCGKSTIVNLIPRLYDVTKGSITLDGIDIRELSMKDLRQQIGFVPQKGVLFSGTIASNLRFGNAEATDAQVVQAAQIAQAEEFIEEKPEKYESPIAQGGTNVSGGQKQRLAIARAIAKHPRIFVFDDSFSALDLKTDAKLRKALSDTVQESTVIIVAQRISTILHADQILVLDEGEIVGKGTHEELMKHCTVYQEIAKSQMSAKELGLTDGEEGEYHE
;
A
#
# COMPACT_ATOMS: atom_id res chain seq x y z
N MET A 1 -12.13 5.84 0.02
CA MET A 1 -11.89 4.64 -0.82
C MET A 1 -12.11 4.88 -2.32
N LYS A 2 -13.31 5.30 -2.75
CA LYS A 2 -13.65 5.49 -4.18
C LYS A 2 -12.60 6.30 -4.98
N LYS A 3 -12.02 7.33 -4.35
CA LYS A 3 -10.99 8.19 -4.92
C LYS A 3 -9.66 7.47 -5.20
N ILE A 4 -9.26 6.50 -4.37
CA ILE A 4 -8.05 5.69 -4.60
C ILE A 4 -8.25 4.84 -5.86
N PHE A 5 -9.37 4.12 -5.95
CA PHE A 5 -9.68 3.26 -7.09
C PHE A 5 -9.88 4.04 -8.39
N LYS A 6 -10.41 5.27 -8.34
CA LYS A 6 -10.55 6.13 -9.54
C LYS A 6 -9.20 6.35 -10.24
N ASN A 7 -8.12 6.49 -9.48
CA ASN A 7 -6.78 6.70 -10.04
C ASN A 7 -6.17 5.42 -10.62
N MET A 8 -6.71 4.25 -10.31
CA MET A 8 -6.28 2.96 -10.86
C MET A 8 -6.98 2.60 -12.18
N ILE A 9 -8.09 3.25 -12.52
CA ILE A 9 -8.89 2.99 -13.73
C ILE A 9 -8.05 2.95 -15.01
N PRO A 10 -7.08 3.86 -15.25
CA PRO A 10 -6.25 3.81 -16.46
C PRO A 10 -5.45 2.51 -16.62
N TYR A 11 -5.23 1.77 -15.54
CA TYR A 11 -4.44 0.54 -15.49
C TYR A 11 -5.29 -0.74 -15.44
N TRP A 12 -6.60 -0.66 -15.71
CA TRP A 12 -7.54 -1.79 -15.55
C TRP A 12 -7.10 -3.08 -16.26
N LYS A 13 -6.49 -2.99 -17.45
CA LYS A 13 -5.97 -4.17 -18.19
C LYS A 13 -4.89 -4.90 -17.39
N THR A 14 -3.94 -4.16 -16.83
CA THR A 14 -2.87 -4.74 -16.02
C THR A 14 -3.41 -5.31 -14.71
N ILE A 15 -4.42 -4.67 -14.12
CA ILE A 15 -5.08 -5.15 -12.91
C ILE A 15 -5.79 -6.49 -13.17
N LEU A 16 -6.48 -6.65 -14.29
CA LEU A 16 -7.08 -7.93 -14.67
C LEU A 16 -6.03 -9.04 -14.83
N VAL A 17 -4.89 -8.75 -15.46
CA VAL A 17 -3.78 -9.70 -15.57
C VAL A 17 -3.24 -10.08 -14.18
N ILE A 18 -3.06 -9.10 -13.28
CA ILE A 18 -2.63 -9.36 -11.90
C ILE A 18 -3.61 -10.31 -11.20
N VAL A 19 -4.92 -10.05 -11.28
CA VAL A 19 -5.94 -10.90 -10.65
C VAL A 19 -5.90 -12.32 -11.22
N ALA A 20 -5.78 -12.47 -12.54
CA ALA A 20 -5.70 -13.80 -13.17
C ALA A 20 -4.47 -14.59 -12.69
N VAL A 21 -3.31 -13.92 -12.61
CA VAL A 21 -2.07 -14.55 -12.13
C VAL A 21 -2.14 -14.85 -10.63
N LEU A 22 -2.80 -14.02 -9.82
CA LEU A 22 -3.04 -14.30 -8.41
C LEU A 22 -3.95 -15.53 -8.20
N VAL A 23 -4.96 -15.72 -9.06
CA VAL A 23 -5.79 -16.93 -9.03
C VAL A 23 -4.95 -18.17 -9.36
N LEU A 24 -4.08 -18.09 -10.38
CA LEU A 24 -3.15 -19.17 -10.70
C LEU A 24 -2.19 -19.46 -9.54
N GLN A 25 -1.63 -18.40 -8.93
CA GLN A 25 -0.76 -18.52 -7.76
C GLN A 25 -1.48 -19.20 -6.60
N ALA A 26 -2.70 -18.77 -6.28
CA ALA A 26 -3.50 -19.34 -5.20
C ALA A 26 -3.87 -20.79 -5.49
N TYR A 27 -4.15 -21.13 -6.75
CA TYR A 27 -4.40 -22.51 -7.16
C TYR A 27 -3.18 -23.41 -6.90
N CYS A 28 -1.97 -22.96 -7.25
CA CYS A 28 -0.74 -23.71 -6.96
C CYS A 28 -0.53 -23.87 -5.45
N ASP A 29 -0.70 -22.80 -4.68
CA ASP A 29 -0.54 -22.79 -3.21
C ASP A 29 -1.54 -23.75 -2.54
N LEU A 30 -2.80 -23.73 -2.99
CA LEU A 30 -3.88 -24.61 -2.52
C LEU A 30 -3.81 -26.04 -3.06
N ALA A 31 -2.93 -26.35 -4.00
CA ALA A 31 -2.73 -27.71 -4.46
C ALA A 31 -1.70 -28.45 -3.60
N LEU A 32 -0.68 -27.75 -3.08
CA LEU A 32 0.42 -28.34 -2.30
C LEU A 32 -0.05 -29.18 -1.10
N PRO A 33 -1.07 -28.79 -0.30
CA PRO A 33 -1.52 -29.61 0.81
C PRO A 33 -2.11 -30.95 0.35
N THR A 34 -2.83 -30.98 -0.79
CA THR A 34 -3.33 -32.24 -1.37
C THR A 34 -2.18 -33.16 -1.79
N TYR A 35 -1.15 -32.63 -2.47
CA TYR A 35 0.03 -33.46 -2.80
C TYR A 35 0.78 -33.95 -1.56
N THR A 36 0.79 -33.14 -0.48
CA THR A 36 1.37 -33.56 0.80
C THR A 36 0.57 -34.71 1.41
N ALA A 37 -0.77 -34.65 1.35
CA ALA A 37 -1.62 -35.77 1.75
C ALA A 37 -1.34 -37.02 0.92
N ASP A 38 -1.32 -36.90 -0.42
CA ASP A 38 -1.02 -38.03 -1.32
C ASP A 38 0.34 -38.68 -1.03
N ILE A 39 1.36 -37.89 -0.68
CA ILE A 39 2.69 -38.40 -0.31
C ILE A 39 2.61 -39.25 0.95
N ILE A 40 1.82 -38.82 1.94
CA ILE A 40 1.66 -39.56 3.20
C ILE A 40 0.76 -40.77 3.01
N ASP A 41 -0.44 -40.56 2.48
CA ASP A 41 -1.51 -41.56 2.40
C ASP A 41 -1.18 -42.64 1.35
N VAL A 42 -0.83 -42.23 0.13
CA VAL A 42 -0.50 -43.18 -0.94
C VAL A 42 0.97 -43.57 -0.89
N GLY A 43 1.87 -42.59 -0.79
CA GLY A 43 3.29 -42.83 -0.87
C GLY A 43 3.85 -43.61 0.33
N ILE A 44 3.60 -43.14 1.55
CA ILE A 44 4.18 -43.73 2.75
C ILE A 44 3.30 -44.86 3.29
N GLN A 45 2.02 -44.62 3.56
CA GLN A 45 1.14 -45.63 4.17
C GLN A 45 0.81 -46.78 3.21
N ASN A 46 0.50 -46.48 1.95
CA ASN A 46 0.12 -47.49 0.95
C ASN A 46 1.27 -47.91 0.01
N LYS A 47 2.53 -47.65 0.38
CA LYS A 47 3.74 -48.04 -0.40
C LYS A 47 3.73 -47.60 -1.88
N GLY A 48 3.04 -46.51 -2.23
CA GLY A 48 2.96 -45.97 -3.59
C GLY A 48 1.82 -46.53 -4.44
N ILE A 49 0.95 -47.38 -3.87
CA ILE A 49 -0.15 -48.04 -4.60
C ILE A 49 -1.41 -47.19 -4.55
N GLU A 50 -1.84 -46.72 -5.73
CA GLU A 50 -3.04 -45.88 -5.90
C GLU A 50 -4.35 -46.68 -6.03
N TYR A 51 -4.33 -47.93 -6.54
CA TYR A 51 -5.52 -48.70 -6.92
C TYR A 51 -5.47 -50.14 -6.39
N SER A 52 -6.64 -50.78 -6.27
CA SER A 52 -6.82 -52.17 -5.82
C SER A 52 -6.32 -53.23 -6.79
N LEU A 53 -6.19 -52.91 -8.09
CA LEU A 53 -5.69 -53.87 -9.08
C LEU A 53 -4.15 -53.89 -9.05
N PRO A 54 -3.52 -55.04 -8.72
CA PRO A 54 -2.07 -55.22 -8.80
C PRO A 54 -1.53 -54.89 -10.20
N GLU A 55 -0.28 -54.42 -10.29
CA GLU A 55 0.44 -54.30 -11.57
C GLU A 55 0.77 -55.68 -12.14
N GLU A 56 1.18 -56.61 -11.27
CA GLU A 56 1.48 -57.99 -11.64
C GLU A 56 0.93 -58.96 -10.57
N ILE A 57 0.34 -60.07 -11.01
CA ILE A 57 -0.28 -61.07 -10.14
C ILE A 57 0.13 -62.48 -10.58
N THR A 58 0.37 -63.40 -9.63
CA THR A 58 0.73 -64.78 -9.95
C THR A 58 -0.47 -65.54 -10.54
N ALA A 59 -0.22 -66.60 -11.31
CA ALA A 59 -1.31 -67.39 -11.89
C ALA A 59 -2.26 -67.98 -10.83
N GLU A 60 -1.72 -68.40 -9.68
CA GLU A 60 -2.50 -68.91 -8.54
C GLU A 60 -3.39 -67.80 -7.96
N GLU A 61 -2.82 -66.63 -7.66
CA GLU A 61 -3.54 -65.51 -7.06
C GLU A 61 -4.58 -64.90 -8.04
N TYR A 62 -4.32 -64.98 -9.35
CA TYR A 62 -5.26 -64.59 -10.41
C TYR A 62 -6.52 -65.47 -10.47
N GLU A 63 -6.37 -66.77 -10.21
CA GLU A 63 -7.50 -67.70 -10.11
C GLU A 63 -8.24 -67.51 -8.78
N ASP A 64 -7.50 -67.37 -7.67
CA ASP A 64 -8.07 -67.15 -6.35
C ASP A 64 -8.90 -65.86 -6.29
N ALA A 65 -8.45 -64.76 -6.89
CA ALA A 65 -9.18 -63.49 -6.93
C ALA A 65 -10.61 -63.66 -7.47
N GLN A 66 -10.84 -64.62 -8.38
CA GLN A 66 -12.13 -64.88 -9.01
C GLN A 66 -13.11 -65.68 -8.13
N LEU A 67 -12.66 -66.27 -7.01
CA LEU A 67 -13.49 -67.10 -6.12
C LEU A 67 -14.77 -66.39 -5.67
N PHE A 68 -14.65 -65.09 -5.36
CA PHE A 68 -15.75 -64.30 -4.84
C PHE A 68 -16.31 -63.30 -5.85
N MET A 69 -15.90 -63.35 -7.13
CA MET A 69 -16.37 -62.42 -8.17
C MET A 69 -17.70 -62.86 -8.81
N THR A 70 -18.52 -61.91 -9.23
CA THR A 70 -19.72 -62.18 -10.05
C THR A 70 -19.32 -62.57 -11.48
N LYS A 71 -20.27 -63.08 -12.28
CA LYS A 71 -20.01 -63.41 -13.70
C LYS A 71 -19.55 -62.19 -14.50
N GLU A 72 -20.12 -61.02 -14.21
CA GLU A 72 -19.79 -59.75 -14.86
C GLU A 72 -18.38 -59.28 -14.45
N GLU A 73 -18.07 -59.34 -13.15
CA GLU A 73 -16.75 -59.01 -12.62
C GLU A 73 -15.65 -59.93 -13.17
N LYS A 74 -15.92 -61.24 -13.32
CA LYS A 74 -14.96 -62.18 -13.93
C LYS A 74 -14.63 -61.81 -15.38
N THR A 75 -15.62 -61.36 -16.15
CA THR A 75 -15.37 -60.88 -17.52
C THR A 75 -14.55 -59.60 -17.56
N LEU A 76 -14.81 -58.67 -16.63
CA LEU A 76 -14.02 -57.45 -16.47
C LEU A 76 -12.59 -57.76 -16.02
N TRP A 77 -12.42 -58.67 -15.06
CA TRP A 77 -11.13 -59.12 -14.55
C TRP A 77 -10.28 -59.74 -15.66
N ALA A 78 -10.86 -60.65 -16.44
CA ALA A 78 -10.18 -61.25 -17.58
C ALA A 78 -9.81 -60.26 -18.69
N SER A 79 -10.59 -59.18 -18.86
CA SER A 79 -10.25 -58.10 -19.80
C SER A 79 -9.17 -57.14 -19.28
N SER A 80 -8.90 -57.15 -17.98
CA SER A 80 -8.00 -56.20 -17.30
C SER A 80 -6.55 -56.70 -17.20
N TYR A 81 -6.29 -57.96 -17.58
CA TYR A 81 -5.00 -58.64 -17.43
C TYR A 81 -4.59 -59.39 -18.70
N GLU A 82 -3.28 -59.41 -18.98
CA GLU A 82 -2.67 -60.19 -20.04
C GLU A 82 -1.68 -61.20 -19.45
N ALA A 83 -1.70 -62.44 -19.94
CA ALA A 83 -0.78 -63.48 -19.48
C ALA A 83 0.65 -63.20 -19.97
N THR A 84 1.62 -63.23 -19.06
CA THR A 84 3.04 -63.05 -19.39
C THR A 84 3.74 -64.40 -19.61
N GLN A 85 5.00 -64.36 -20.03
CA GLN A 85 5.82 -65.56 -20.24
C GLN A 85 6.31 -66.23 -18.94
N HIS A 86 6.08 -65.62 -17.77
CA HIS A 86 6.64 -66.04 -16.47
C HIS A 86 5.58 -66.58 -15.48
N GLU A 87 4.49 -67.18 -15.97
CA GLU A 87 3.39 -67.69 -15.12
C GLU A 87 2.75 -66.60 -14.22
N THR A 88 2.82 -65.34 -14.66
CA THR A 88 2.15 -64.18 -14.05
C THR A 88 1.19 -63.52 -15.05
N TYR A 89 0.31 -62.67 -14.55
CA TYR A 89 -0.58 -61.84 -15.34
C TYR A 89 -0.23 -60.37 -15.07
N GLU A 90 -0.01 -59.60 -16.14
CA GLU A 90 0.28 -58.16 -16.06
C GLU A 90 -0.98 -57.36 -16.37
N ARG A 91 -1.23 -56.29 -15.62
CA ARG A 91 -2.40 -55.43 -15.81
C ARG A 91 -2.32 -54.68 -17.14
N SER A 92 -3.25 -54.92 -18.05
CA SER A 92 -3.30 -54.27 -19.37
C SER A 92 -3.87 -52.84 -19.32
N VAL A 93 -4.65 -52.53 -18.29
CA VAL A 93 -5.28 -51.22 -18.09
C VAL A 93 -4.33 -50.26 -17.37
N THR A 94 -4.05 -49.12 -18.01
CA THR A 94 -3.17 -48.07 -17.49
C THR A 94 -3.84 -46.69 -17.39
N ASP A 95 -5.05 -46.55 -17.93
CA ASP A 95 -5.82 -45.30 -17.88
C ASP A 95 -6.41 -45.07 -16.47
N LYS A 96 -6.30 -43.83 -15.96
CA LYS A 96 -6.72 -43.49 -14.59
C LYS A 96 -8.23 -43.52 -14.39
N GLU A 97 -9.01 -43.16 -15.41
CA GLU A 97 -10.47 -43.11 -15.30
C GLU A 97 -11.01 -44.54 -15.22
N THR A 98 -10.54 -45.42 -16.10
CA THR A 98 -10.88 -46.85 -16.09
C THR A 98 -10.38 -47.55 -14.82
N LEU A 99 -9.16 -47.27 -14.35
CA LEU A 99 -8.66 -47.82 -13.09
C LEU A 99 -9.51 -47.37 -11.88
N GLY A 100 -10.04 -46.15 -11.90
CA GLY A 100 -10.94 -45.66 -10.86
C GLY A 100 -12.30 -46.37 -10.86
N GLU A 101 -12.87 -46.63 -12.03
CA GLU A 101 -14.10 -47.41 -12.16
C GLU A 101 -13.90 -48.85 -11.67
N LEU A 102 -12.85 -49.52 -12.15
CA LEU A 102 -12.50 -50.88 -11.73
C LEU A 102 -12.15 -50.96 -10.24
N ASP A 103 -11.53 -49.93 -9.67
CA ASP A 103 -11.26 -49.88 -8.22
C ASP A 103 -12.55 -49.94 -7.40
N SER A 104 -13.61 -49.27 -7.86
CA SER A 104 -14.91 -49.28 -7.18
C SER A 104 -15.63 -50.62 -7.34
N GLU A 105 -15.61 -51.20 -8.55
CA GLU A 105 -16.25 -52.48 -8.86
C GLU A 105 -15.59 -53.65 -8.12
N PHE A 106 -14.25 -53.69 -8.09
CA PHE A 106 -13.51 -54.79 -7.45
C PHE A 106 -13.26 -54.60 -5.95
N ALA A 107 -13.76 -53.52 -5.35
CA ALA A 107 -13.54 -53.19 -3.95
C ALA A 107 -13.87 -54.36 -3.01
N ILE A 108 -15.06 -54.93 -3.17
CA ILE A 108 -15.61 -55.96 -2.31
C ILE A 108 -14.96 -57.32 -2.57
N PRO A 109 -14.91 -57.85 -3.81
CA PRO A 109 -14.32 -59.16 -4.05
C PRO A 109 -12.83 -59.23 -3.70
N LEU A 110 -12.06 -58.15 -3.91
CA LEU A 110 -10.63 -58.15 -3.60
C LEU A 110 -10.35 -58.00 -2.10
N ILE A 111 -11.10 -57.17 -1.38
CA ILE A 111 -10.99 -57.10 0.09
C ILE A 111 -11.38 -58.44 0.71
N LEU A 112 -12.44 -59.07 0.20
CA LEU A 112 -12.85 -60.40 0.61
C LEU A 112 -11.74 -61.42 0.40
N ASN A 113 -11.19 -61.46 -0.82
CA ASN A 113 -10.11 -62.37 -1.14
C ASN A 113 -8.91 -62.16 -0.20
N TYR A 114 -8.50 -60.90 0.02
CA TYR A 114 -7.41 -60.55 0.92
C TYR A 114 -7.64 -60.98 2.37
N GLN A 115 -8.85 -60.80 2.88
CA GLN A 115 -9.17 -61.23 4.26
C GLN A 115 -9.18 -62.75 4.39
N MET A 116 -9.67 -63.47 3.37
CA MET A 116 -9.68 -64.94 3.37
C MET A 116 -8.27 -65.54 3.21
N SER A 117 -7.34 -64.84 2.57
CA SER A 117 -5.94 -65.28 2.46
C SER A 117 -5.13 -65.07 3.74
N ARG A 118 -5.62 -64.22 4.66
CA ARG A 118 -4.92 -63.82 5.88
C ARG A 118 -5.76 -63.91 7.15
N MET A 119 -6.68 -64.88 7.24
CA MET A 119 -7.55 -65.03 8.40
C MET A 119 -6.76 -65.47 9.63
N GLU A 120 -6.91 -64.78 10.77
CA GLU A 120 -6.22 -65.18 12.01
C GLU A 120 -6.66 -66.58 12.47
N GLU A 121 -5.74 -67.39 12.99
CA GLU A 121 -6.02 -68.75 13.44
C GLU A 121 -7.22 -68.82 14.41
N ALA A 122 -7.30 -67.88 15.36
CA ALA A 122 -8.41 -67.83 16.32
C ALA A 122 -9.76 -67.54 15.65
N GLN A 123 -9.78 -66.63 14.67
CA GLN A 123 -10.99 -66.32 13.89
C GLN A 123 -11.40 -67.49 13.00
N PHE A 124 -10.43 -68.15 12.37
CA PHE A 124 -10.65 -69.33 11.54
C PHE A 124 -11.26 -70.48 12.35
N LYS A 125 -10.69 -70.79 13.53
CA LYS A 125 -11.22 -71.83 14.43
C LYS A 125 -12.65 -71.53 14.90
N LYS A 126 -12.96 -70.26 15.16
CA LYS A 126 -14.32 -69.82 15.50
C LYS A 126 -15.29 -69.97 14.32
N LEU A 127 -14.87 -69.62 13.11
CA LEU A 127 -15.66 -69.76 11.89
C LEU A 127 -16.01 -71.23 11.62
N LEU A 128 -15.07 -72.15 11.84
CA LEU A 128 -15.32 -73.59 11.72
C LEU A 128 -16.34 -74.11 12.75
N ALA A 129 -16.25 -73.65 13.99
CA ALA A 129 -17.20 -74.01 15.04
C ALA A 129 -18.63 -73.54 14.71
N GLU A 130 -18.78 -72.32 14.19
CA GLU A 130 -20.07 -71.77 13.75
C GLU A 130 -20.66 -72.53 12.55
N GLN A 131 -19.83 -72.88 11.56
CA GLN A 131 -20.25 -73.61 10.35
C GLN A 131 -20.66 -75.07 10.65
N THR A 132 -19.99 -75.72 11.59
CA THR A 132 -20.25 -77.13 11.95
C THR A 132 -21.27 -77.29 13.08
N GLY A 133 -21.72 -76.19 13.69
CA GLY A 133 -22.60 -76.19 14.87
C GLY A 133 -21.93 -76.76 16.13
N GLY A 134 -20.60 -76.79 16.18
CA GLY A 134 -19.79 -77.34 17.25
C GLY A 134 -19.36 -76.32 18.30
N ASP A 135 -18.81 -76.81 19.42
CA ASP A 135 -18.25 -75.96 20.48
C ASP A 135 -16.85 -75.47 20.09
N VAL A 136 -16.62 -74.15 20.16
CA VAL A 136 -15.35 -73.47 19.79
C VAL A 136 -14.16 -74.08 20.53
N SER A 137 -14.37 -74.54 21.77
CA SER A 137 -13.33 -75.15 22.62
C SER A 137 -12.74 -76.44 22.05
N VAL A 138 -13.45 -77.13 21.16
CA VAL A 138 -12.95 -78.33 20.46
C VAL A 138 -11.92 -77.94 19.41
N TYR A 139 -12.21 -76.90 18.63
CA TYR A 139 -11.34 -76.41 17.55
C TYR A 139 -10.12 -75.66 18.09
N GLU A 140 -10.23 -75.00 19.25
CA GLU A 140 -9.09 -74.36 19.93
C GLU A 140 -7.96 -75.35 20.27
N GLN A 141 -8.30 -76.60 20.59
CA GLN A 141 -7.35 -77.64 20.99
C GLN A 141 -6.74 -78.41 19.81
N MET A 142 -7.23 -78.22 18.59
CA MET A 142 -6.71 -78.90 17.40
C MET A 142 -5.58 -78.11 16.73
N SER A 143 -4.59 -78.82 16.21
CA SER A 143 -3.56 -78.18 15.36
C SER A 143 -4.12 -77.86 13.98
N LEU A 144 -3.58 -76.84 13.32
CA LEU A 144 -3.98 -76.47 11.95
C LEU A 144 -3.80 -77.62 10.96
N GLU A 145 -2.77 -78.46 11.14
CA GLU A 145 -2.58 -79.68 10.34
C GLU A 145 -3.70 -80.71 10.54
N GLN A 146 -4.18 -80.90 11.78
CA GLN A 146 -5.31 -81.80 12.07
C GLN A 146 -6.61 -81.28 11.47
N ILE A 147 -6.82 -79.96 11.51
CA ILE A 147 -7.97 -79.30 10.89
C ILE A 147 -7.92 -79.46 9.37
N GLY A 148 -6.77 -79.22 8.74
CA GLY A 148 -6.58 -79.43 7.30
C GLY A 148 -6.83 -80.88 6.87
N GLN A 149 -6.35 -81.86 7.64
CA GLN A 149 -6.61 -83.29 7.40
C GLN A 149 -8.09 -83.66 7.51
N MET A 150 -8.83 -83.08 8.45
CA MET A 150 -10.28 -83.32 8.56
C MET A 150 -11.07 -82.76 7.37
N MET A 151 -10.61 -81.66 6.79
CA MET A 151 -11.26 -81.01 5.64
C MET A 151 -10.75 -81.51 4.28
N GLY A 152 -9.72 -82.37 4.28
CA GLY A 152 -9.12 -82.89 3.06
C GLY A 152 -8.37 -81.84 2.24
N THR A 153 -7.88 -80.76 2.89
CA THR A 153 -7.18 -79.65 2.23
C THR A 153 -5.94 -79.26 3.03
N GLU A 154 -4.83 -78.98 2.35
CA GLU A 154 -3.62 -78.47 3.00
C GLU A 154 -3.79 -76.97 3.25
N LEU A 155 -3.74 -76.56 4.53
CA LEU A 155 -3.90 -75.16 4.91
C LEU A 155 -2.55 -74.45 4.84
N LYS A 156 -2.42 -73.45 3.95
CA LYS A 156 -1.24 -72.60 3.90
C LYS A 156 -1.27 -71.65 5.11
N VAL A 157 -0.15 -71.55 5.81
CA VAL A 157 -0.01 -70.72 7.01
C VAL A 157 1.03 -69.66 6.74
N SER A 158 0.72 -68.41 7.12
CA SER A 158 1.64 -67.28 7.07
C SER A 158 1.72 -66.61 8.44
N GLU A 159 2.87 -66.02 8.74
CA GLU A 159 3.07 -65.26 9.98
C GLU A 159 2.94 -63.76 9.68
N LYS A 160 2.15 -63.07 10.51
CA LYS A 160 1.97 -61.62 10.44
C LYS A 160 2.44 -60.99 11.75
N GLU A 161 3.34 -60.03 11.66
CA GLU A 161 3.68 -59.18 12.80
C GLU A 161 2.59 -58.13 13.03
N VAL A 162 2.00 -58.14 14.22
CA VAL A 162 0.95 -57.22 14.66
C VAL A 162 1.48 -56.42 15.85
N GLU A 163 1.53 -55.09 15.73
CA GLU A 163 1.82 -54.21 16.87
C GLU A 163 0.64 -54.19 17.84
N GLN A 164 0.91 -54.48 19.11
CA GLN A 164 -0.04 -54.38 20.22
C GLN A 164 -0.17 -52.94 20.73
N GLU A 165 -1.22 -52.66 21.50
CA GLU A 165 -1.49 -51.35 22.10
C GLU A 165 -0.36 -50.81 23.00
N ASP A 166 0.55 -51.68 23.47
CA ASP A 166 1.72 -51.31 24.28
C ASP A 166 3.00 -51.04 23.45
N GLY A 167 2.91 -51.13 22.13
CA GLY A 167 4.03 -50.96 21.19
C GLY A 167 4.93 -52.20 21.04
N SER A 168 4.55 -53.34 21.60
CA SER A 168 5.22 -54.63 21.35
C SER A 168 4.68 -55.30 20.09
N THR A 169 5.54 -55.97 19.33
CA THR A 169 5.15 -56.69 18.12
C THR A 169 4.89 -58.16 18.45
N GLN A 170 3.68 -58.64 18.20
CA GLN A 170 3.29 -60.04 18.34
C GLN A 170 3.15 -60.69 16.97
N THR A 171 3.81 -61.83 16.78
CA THR A 171 3.60 -62.66 15.59
C THR A 171 2.28 -63.41 15.74
N VAL A 172 1.33 -63.09 14.87
CA VAL A 172 0.03 -63.76 14.76
C VAL A 172 0.07 -64.71 13.57
N THR A 173 -0.38 -65.94 13.78
CA THR A 173 -0.49 -66.96 12.75
C THR A 173 -1.77 -66.76 11.95
N CYS A 174 -1.62 -66.57 10.64
CA CYS A 174 -2.70 -66.40 9.68
C CYS A 174 -2.82 -67.65 8.79
N VAL A 175 -4.04 -68.01 8.43
CA VAL A 175 -4.37 -69.18 7.61
C VAL A 175 -5.04 -68.70 6.33
N ASP A 176 -4.59 -69.24 5.20
CA ASP A 176 -5.27 -69.07 3.92
C ASP A 176 -6.42 -70.08 3.81
N ILE A 177 -7.64 -69.57 3.81
CA ILE A 177 -8.86 -70.39 3.81
C ILE A 177 -9.54 -70.42 2.44
N ARG A 178 -8.93 -69.79 1.42
CA ARG A 178 -9.45 -69.80 0.04
C ARG A 178 -9.51 -71.21 -0.56
N PRO A 179 -8.52 -72.11 -0.35
CA PRO A 179 -8.61 -73.50 -0.82
C PRO A 179 -9.80 -74.28 -0.24
N MET A 180 -10.23 -73.95 0.99
CA MET A 180 -11.41 -74.54 1.62
C MET A 180 -12.69 -74.14 0.87
N PHE A 181 -12.84 -72.86 0.55
CA PHE A 181 -13.97 -72.37 -0.24
C PHE A 181 -13.99 -72.94 -1.65
N GLU A 182 -12.82 -73.04 -2.29
CA GLU A 182 -12.70 -73.66 -3.61
C GLU A 182 -13.15 -75.13 -3.59
N ALA A 183 -12.78 -75.90 -2.57
CA ALA A 183 -13.22 -77.29 -2.39
C ALA A 183 -14.74 -77.40 -2.12
N MET A 184 -15.33 -76.48 -1.36
CA MET A 184 -16.78 -76.43 -1.11
C MET A 184 -17.58 -76.09 -2.38
N ILE A 185 -17.07 -75.19 -3.21
CA ILE A 185 -17.66 -74.85 -4.51
C ILE A 185 -17.56 -76.04 -5.47
N LYS A 186 -16.39 -76.69 -5.57
CA LYS A 186 -16.16 -77.85 -6.46
C LYS A 186 -16.98 -79.09 -6.06
N SER A 187 -17.25 -79.28 -4.76
CA SER A 187 -18.07 -80.39 -4.25
C SER A 187 -19.58 -80.11 -4.31
N GLY A 188 -19.99 -78.92 -4.75
CA GLY A 188 -21.39 -78.50 -4.84
C GLY A 188 -22.05 -78.22 -3.49
N GLN A 189 -21.25 -78.08 -2.42
CA GLN A 189 -21.73 -77.72 -1.07
C GLN A 189 -22.01 -76.22 -0.92
N MET A 190 -21.41 -75.39 -1.79
CA MET A 190 -21.75 -73.97 -1.94
C MET A 190 -22.17 -73.70 -3.39
N ASP A 191 -23.36 -73.13 -3.56
CA ASP A 191 -23.85 -72.63 -4.85
C ASP A 191 -23.57 -71.13 -5.03
N GLU A 192 -23.91 -70.58 -6.20
CA GLU A 192 -23.72 -69.15 -6.50
C GLU A 192 -24.49 -68.24 -5.53
N ASP A 193 -25.64 -68.69 -5.00
CA ASP A 193 -26.46 -67.93 -4.04
C ASP A 193 -25.79 -67.86 -2.66
N ALA A 194 -25.10 -68.91 -2.21
CA ALA A 194 -24.32 -68.92 -0.98
C ALA A 194 -23.14 -67.93 -1.04
N VAL A 195 -22.47 -67.83 -2.20
CA VAL A 195 -21.39 -66.86 -2.43
C VAL A 195 -21.95 -65.42 -2.41
N LEU A 196 -23.11 -65.18 -3.03
CA LEU A 196 -23.79 -63.88 -2.99
C LEU A 196 -24.22 -63.49 -1.56
N SER A 197 -24.73 -64.43 -0.76
CA SER A 197 -25.07 -64.17 0.64
C SER A 197 -23.84 -63.81 1.50
N MET A 198 -22.69 -64.42 1.22
CA MET A 198 -21.44 -64.09 1.89
C MET A 198 -20.96 -62.69 1.49
N ARG A 199 -21.07 -62.34 0.21
CA ARG A 199 -20.81 -60.97 -0.28
C ARG A 199 -21.73 -59.96 0.37
N ASP A 200 -23.04 -60.21 0.47
CA ASP A 200 -23.99 -59.30 1.12
C ASP A 200 -23.71 -59.09 2.62
N SER A 201 -23.24 -60.15 3.29
CA SER A 201 -22.87 -60.07 4.71
C SER A 201 -21.59 -59.24 4.89
N MET A 202 -20.63 -59.42 3.98
CA MET A 202 -19.39 -58.67 3.99
C MET A 202 -19.55 -57.25 3.47
N GLN A 203 -20.51 -57.00 2.57
CA GLN A 203 -20.92 -55.67 2.18
C GLN A 203 -21.33 -54.85 3.39
N LYS A 204 -22.14 -55.42 4.29
CA LYS A 204 -22.54 -54.74 5.54
C LYS A 204 -21.36 -54.45 6.46
N MET A 205 -20.34 -55.30 6.47
CA MET A 205 -19.12 -55.09 7.24
C MET A 205 -18.24 -54.01 6.61
N VAL A 206 -18.08 -54.03 5.28
CA VAL A 206 -17.36 -53.03 4.49
C VAL A 206 -18.06 -51.67 4.55
N ASP A 207 -19.40 -51.63 4.49
CA ASP A 207 -20.21 -50.42 4.67
C ASP A 207 -20.10 -49.86 6.10
N ALA A 208 -19.78 -50.73 7.08
CA ALA A 208 -19.48 -50.32 8.46
C ALA A 208 -18.02 -49.91 8.64
N MET A 209 -17.12 -50.27 7.73
CA MET A 209 -15.75 -49.76 7.66
C MET A 209 -15.77 -48.37 7.03
N GLY A 210 -14.96 -47.45 7.55
CA GLY A 210 -14.81 -46.14 6.90
C GLY A 210 -14.03 -46.26 5.58
N ASP A 211 -14.33 -45.37 4.62
CA ASP A 211 -13.73 -45.32 3.27
C ASP A 211 -12.19 -45.45 3.30
N SER A 212 -11.52 -44.84 4.27
CA SER A 212 -10.06 -44.90 4.41
C SER A 212 -9.56 -46.31 4.69
N MET A 213 -10.27 -47.08 5.51
CA MET A 213 -9.89 -48.46 5.84
C MET A 213 -10.10 -49.36 4.63
N ILE A 214 -11.13 -49.08 3.81
CA ILE A 214 -11.37 -49.76 2.54
C ILE A 214 -10.18 -49.48 1.59
N THR A 215 -9.80 -48.22 1.40
CA THR A 215 -8.67 -47.83 0.54
C THR A 215 -7.35 -48.46 1.01
N ALA A 216 -7.07 -48.45 2.32
CA ALA A 216 -5.88 -49.10 2.87
C ALA A 216 -5.89 -50.63 2.64
N SER A 217 -7.05 -51.28 2.79
CA SER A 217 -7.19 -52.73 2.58
C SER A 217 -7.00 -53.12 1.12
N LYS A 218 -7.55 -52.33 0.19
CA LYS A 218 -7.34 -52.46 -1.26
C LYS A 218 -5.86 -52.36 -1.64
N ALA A 219 -5.19 -51.33 -1.14
CA ALA A 219 -3.77 -51.12 -1.41
C ALA A 219 -2.91 -52.23 -0.81
N ALA A 220 -3.27 -52.74 0.38
CA ALA A 220 -2.58 -53.85 1.01
C ALA A 220 -2.71 -55.16 0.23
N TYR A 221 -3.89 -55.43 -0.36
CA TYR A 221 -4.09 -56.55 -1.28
C TYR A 221 -3.19 -56.44 -2.51
N ALA A 222 -3.26 -55.32 -3.22
CA ALA A 222 -2.43 -55.06 -4.39
C ALA A 222 -0.93 -55.19 -4.08
N ALA A 223 -0.48 -54.59 -2.96
CA ALA A 223 0.91 -54.71 -2.50
C ALA A 223 1.33 -56.16 -2.29
N SER A 224 0.47 -56.98 -1.69
CA SER A 224 0.79 -58.38 -1.43
C SER A 224 0.88 -59.21 -2.72
N CYS A 225 0.05 -58.90 -3.72
CA CYS A 225 0.10 -59.56 -5.02
C CYS A 225 1.36 -59.16 -5.81
N ASP A 226 1.66 -57.86 -5.87
CA ASP A 226 2.84 -57.33 -6.57
C ASP A 226 4.14 -57.89 -5.93
N GLU A 227 4.20 -57.96 -4.60
CA GLU A 227 5.33 -58.55 -3.88
C GLU A 227 5.47 -60.06 -4.15
N ALA A 228 4.36 -60.80 -4.20
CA ALA A 228 4.34 -62.22 -4.54
C ALA A 228 4.75 -62.48 -6.00
N ALA A 229 4.44 -61.57 -6.92
CA ALA A 229 4.86 -61.61 -8.32
C ALA A 229 6.35 -61.21 -8.51
N GLY A 230 7.03 -60.75 -7.46
CA GLY A 230 8.45 -60.40 -7.48
C GLY A 230 8.75 -58.93 -7.79
N LEU A 231 7.75 -58.06 -7.81
CA LEU A 231 7.94 -56.62 -7.97
C LEU A 231 8.56 -55.99 -6.72
N ASN A 232 9.46 -55.03 -6.93
CA ASN A 232 10.11 -54.31 -5.84
C ASN A 232 9.23 -53.15 -5.35
N LEU A 233 8.44 -53.39 -4.30
CA LEU A 233 7.57 -52.38 -3.67
C LEU A 233 8.34 -51.10 -3.26
N ALA A 234 9.60 -51.21 -2.84
CA ALA A 234 10.40 -50.03 -2.48
C ALA A 234 10.72 -49.15 -3.69
N GLN A 235 10.89 -49.75 -4.87
CA GLN A 235 11.09 -49.01 -6.12
C GLN A 235 9.80 -48.30 -6.57
N ILE A 236 8.64 -48.98 -6.48
CA ILE A 236 7.32 -48.40 -6.77
C ILE A 236 7.07 -47.19 -5.86
N GLN A 237 7.24 -47.38 -4.55
CA GLN A 237 7.14 -46.33 -3.54
C GLN A 237 8.07 -45.13 -3.86
N THR A 238 9.36 -45.40 -4.11
CA THR A 238 10.36 -44.35 -4.36
C THR A 238 10.05 -43.57 -5.63
N SER A 239 9.63 -44.25 -6.70
CA SER A 239 9.21 -43.63 -7.96
C SER A 239 8.01 -42.71 -7.78
N TYR A 240 7.00 -43.18 -7.03
CA TYR A 240 5.82 -42.40 -6.69
C TYR A 240 6.17 -41.13 -5.90
N LEU A 241 7.00 -41.27 -4.85
CA LEU A 241 7.45 -40.15 -4.01
C LEU A 241 8.22 -39.11 -4.83
N TRP A 242 9.13 -39.54 -5.72
CA TRP A 242 9.84 -38.61 -6.61
C TRP A 242 8.90 -37.90 -7.59
N LYS A 243 7.94 -38.61 -8.17
CA LYS A 243 6.95 -38.02 -9.10
C LYS A 243 6.12 -36.94 -8.41
N LYS A 244 5.54 -37.24 -7.24
CA LYS A 244 4.73 -36.28 -6.46
C LYS A 244 5.60 -35.14 -5.92
N GLY A 245 6.82 -35.42 -5.44
CA GLY A 245 7.77 -34.41 -4.98
C GLY A 245 8.19 -33.45 -6.10
N LEU A 246 8.45 -33.94 -7.32
CA LEU A 246 8.79 -33.10 -8.47
C LEU A 246 7.58 -32.27 -8.93
N GLN A 247 6.38 -32.81 -8.87
CA GLN A 247 5.14 -32.05 -9.12
C GLN A 247 4.96 -30.90 -8.12
N MET A 248 5.19 -31.14 -6.82
CA MET A 248 5.18 -30.09 -5.80
C MET A 248 6.24 -29.03 -6.05
N ALA A 249 7.48 -29.43 -6.39
CA ALA A 249 8.56 -28.50 -6.73
C ALA A 249 8.21 -27.66 -7.97
N GLY A 250 7.59 -28.25 -8.99
CA GLY A 250 7.11 -27.57 -10.18
C GLY A 250 6.03 -26.54 -9.85
N LEU A 251 5.03 -26.89 -9.03
CA LEU A 251 3.99 -25.97 -8.56
C LEU A 251 4.58 -24.82 -7.72
N ALA A 252 5.54 -25.10 -6.86
CA ALA A 252 6.24 -24.08 -6.08
C ALA A 252 7.03 -23.12 -6.99
N ALA A 253 7.68 -23.62 -8.05
CA ALA A 253 8.36 -22.78 -9.04
C ALA A 253 7.39 -21.89 -9.82
N ILE A 254 6.25 -22.43 -10.25
CA ILE A 254 5.18 -21.64 -10.91
C ILE A 254 4.64 -20.57 -9.97
N MET A 255 4.37 -20.92 -8.71
CA MET A 255 3.93 -19.99 -7.67
C MET A 255 4.94 -18.85 -7.47
N MET A 256 6.23 -19.17 -7.42
CA MET A 256 7.30 -18.18 -7.30
C MET A 256 7.34 -17.24 -8.51
N ALA A 257 7.25 -17.77 -9.73
CA ALA A 257 7.20 -16.98 -10.96
C ALA A 257 5.98 -16.05 -10.98
N CYS A 258 4.81 -16.55 -10.59
CA CYS A 258 3.58 -15.77 -10.46
C CYS A 258 3.74 -14.63 -9.44
N ALA A 259 4.31 -14.92 -8.26
CA ALA A 259 4.51 -13.94 -7.20
C ALA A 259 5.47 -12.82 -7.64
N ILE A 260 6.57 -13.15 -8.33
CA ILE A 260 7.51 -12.17 -8.89
C ILE A 260 6.82 -11.33 -9.96
N PHE A 261 6.09 -11.95 -10.87
CA PHE A 261 5.40 -11.26 -11.97
C PHE A 261 4.31 -10.31 -11.46
N VAL A 262 3.48 -10.76 -10.51
CA VAL A 262 2.49 -9.91 -9.84
C VAL A 262 3.16 -8.77 -9.11
N SER A 263 4.24 -9.01 -8.37
CA SER A 263 4.96 -7.95 -7.66
C SER A 263 5.52 -6.91 -8.62
N TYR A 264 6.05 -7.32 -9.77
CA TYR A 264 6.53 -6.41 -10.82
C TYR A 264 5.38 -5.56 -11.38
N LEU A 265 4.28 -6.19 -11.79
CA LEU A 265 3.12 -5.48 -12.36
C LEU A 265 2.46 -4.54 -11.33
N ALA A 266 2.26 -4.99 -10.09
CA ALA A 266 1.69 -4.18 -9.02
C ALA A 266 2.56 -2.96 -8.69
N SER A 267 3.90 -3.14 -8.66
CA SER A 267 4.84 -2.03 -8.47
C SER A 267 4.79 -1.04 -9.63
N LYS A 268 4.69 -1.54 -10.87
CA LYS A 268 4.57 -0.70 -12.07
C LYS A 268 3.27 0.11 -12.08
N VAL A 269 2.14 -0.49 -11.71
CA VAL A 269 0.85 0.19 -11.57
C VAL A 269 0.91 1.23 -10.44
N GLY A 270 1.41 0.85 -9.26
CA GLY A 270 1.56 1.78 -8.13
C GLY A 270 2.43 2.99 -8.49
N ALA A 271 3.58 2.77 -9.14
CA ALA A 271 4.45 3.85 -9.62
C ALA A 271 3.78 4.71 -10.70
N GLY A 272 3.00 4.11 -11.60
CA GLY A 272 2.21 4.82 -12.61
C GLY A 272 1.16 5.75 -11.99
N VAL A 273 0.40 5.24 -11.02
CA VAL A 273 -0.56 6.03 -10.24
C VAL A 273 0.14 7.19 -9.52
N GLY A 274 1.27 6.91 -8.86
CA GLY A 274 2.08 7.94 -8.21
C GLY A 274 2.57 9.03 -9.19
N ARG A 275 3.07 8.63 -10.36
CA ARG A 275 3.50 9.56 -11.44
C ARG A 275 2.35 10.44 -11.92
N SER A 276 1.18 9.86 -12.21
CA SER A 276 0.01 10.59 -12.71
C SER A 276 -0.56 11.56 -11.68
N LEU A 277 -0.65 11.14 -10.41
CA LEU A 277 -1.10 12.02 -9.33
C LEU A 277 -0.14 13.18 -9.09
N ARG A 278 1.18 12.89 -9.04
CA ARG A 278 2.20 13.92 -8.84
C ARG A 278 2.22 14.94 -9.98
N GLY A 279 2.09 14.47 -11.22
CA GLY A 279 2.00 15.34 -12.39
C GLY A 279 0.81 16.30 -12.33
N ARG A 280 -0.40 15.78 -12.09
CA ARG A 280 -1.61 16.61 -12.00
C ARG A 280 -1.59 17.57 -10.82
N LEU A 281 -1.08 17.14 -9.67
CA LEU A 281 -0.92 18.03 -8.51
C LEU A 281 0.06 19.16 -8.81
N TYR A 282 1.20 18.84 -9.41
CA TYR A 282 2.20 19.84 -9.78
C TYR A 282 1.63 20.87 -10.75
N GLU A 283 0.97 20.41 -11.82
CA GLU A 283 0.30 21.29 -12.79
C GLU A 283 -0.75 22.18 -12.10
N LYS A 284 -1.63 21.59 -11.28
CA LYS A 284 -2.67 22.33 -10.56
C LYS A 284 -2.09 23.41 -9.63
N VAL A 285 -1.06 23.09 -8.85
CA VAL A 285 -0.43 24.01 -7.89
C VAL A 285 0.33 25.13 -8.60
N MET A 286 0.94 24.87 -9.75
CA MET A 286 1.63 25.92 -10.53
C MET A 286 0.67 26.99 -11.07
N HIS A 287 -0.63 26.70 -11.13
CA HIS A 287 -1.67 27.65 -11.55
C HIS A 287 -2.40 28.32 -10.37
N PHE A 288 -2.04 28.01 -9.12
CA PHE A 288 -2.63 28.67 -7.95
C PHE A 288 -2.20 30.13 -7.83
N SER A 289 -3.13 30.98 -7.41
CA SER A 289 -2.87 32.35 -6.98
C SER A 289 -2.45 32.38 -5.51
N ASN A 290 -2.15 33.58 -5.00
CA ASN A 290 -1.81 33.73 -3.58
C ASN A 290 -2.96 33.33 -2.66
N ALA A 291 -4.22 33.49 -3.08
CA ALA A 291 -5.38 33.09 -2.29
C ALA A 291 -5.40 31.57 -2.01
N GLU A 292 -5.19 30.73 -3.02
CA GLU A 292 -5.11 29.28 -2.80
C GLU A 292 -3.85 28.87 -2.04
N MET A 293 -2.73 29.56 -2.29
CA MET A 293 -1.47 29.33 -1.56
C MET A 293 -1.61 29.63 -0.07
N GLU A 294 -2.36 30.65 0.32
CA GLU A 294 -2.69 30.96 1.72
C GLU A 294 -3.68 29.95 2.29
N HIS A 295 -4.72 29.58 1.54
CA HIS A 295 -5.71 28.59 1.97
C HIS A 295 -5.07 27.23 2.31
N PHE A 296 -4.19 26.73 1.44
CA PHE A 296 -3.54 25.44 1.66
C PHE A 296 -2.25 25.54 2.48
N SER A 297 -1.54 26.67 2.45
CA SER A 297 -0.13 26.81 2.82
C SER A 297 0.86 26.02 1.94
N THR A 298 2.01 26.63 1.67
CA THR A 298 3.11 25.99 0.91
C THR A 298 3.55 24.65 1.53
N ALA A 299 3.61 24.57 2.87
CA ALA A 299 4.04 23.35 3.57
C ALA A 299 3.05 22.18 3.38
N SER A 300 1.75 22.46 3.38
CA SER A 300 0.73 21.44 3.10
C SER A 300 0.80 20.96 1.67
N LEU A 301 0.95 21.87 0.70
CA LEU A 301 1.05 21.52 -0.73
C LEU A 301 2.27 20.66 -1.02
N ILE A 302 3.42 20.92 -0.37
CA ILE A 302 4.60 20.06 -0.45
C ILE A 302 4.27 18.66 0.08
N THR A 303 3.67 18.55 1.26
CA THR A 303 3.31 17.26 1.88
C THR A 303 2.31 16.47 1.02
N ARG A 304 1.29 17.15 0.49
CA ARG A 304 0.28 16.56 -0.40
C ARG A 304 0.89 16.07 -1.72
N SER A 305 1.88 16.79 -2.26
CA SER A 305 2.57 16.43 -3.52
C SER A 305 3.63 15.32 -3.36
N THR A 306 4.08 15.08 -2.14
CA THR A 306 5.16 14.14 -1.82
C THR A 306 4.65 12.93 -1.05
N ASN A 307 4.48 13.08 0.27
CA ASN A 307 4.13 12.01 1.21
C ASN A 307 2.76 11.39 0.90
N ASP A 308 1.73 12.20 0.62
CA ASP A 308 0.39 11.66 0.37
C ASP A 308 0.33 10.85 -0.93
N VAL A 309 1.01 11.34 -1.98
CA VAL A 309 1.15 10.59 -3.24
C VAL A 309 1.90 9.28 -2.99
N GLN A 310 2.97 9.30 -2.19
CA GLN A 310 3.71 8.09 -1.84
C GLN A 310 2.86 7.08 -1.06
N GLN A 311 2.03 7.54 -0.12
CA GLN A 311 1.10 6.67 0.59
C GLN A 311 0.11 6.00 -0.37
N ILE A 312 -0.50 6.76 -1.29
CA ILE A 312 -1.43 6.19 -2.28
C ILE A 312 -0.70 5.18 -3.19
N GLN A 313 0.51 5.52 -3.64
CA GLN A 313 1.35 4.63 -4.45
C GLN A 313 1.65 3.31 -3.72
N MET A 314 2.08 3.38 -2.46
CA MET A 314 2.42 2.20 -1.66
C MET A 314 1.19 1.33 -1.41
N VAL A 315 0.05 1.94 -1.01
CA VAL A 315 -1.20 1.21 -0.80
C VAL A 315 -1.69 0.57 -2.08
N THR A 316 -1.57 1.23 -3.24
CA THR A 316 -1.94 0.64 -4.53
C THR A 316 -1.12 -0.62 -4.83
N ALA A 317 0.19 -0.57 -4.62
CA ALA A 317 1.08 -1.71 -4.85
C ALA A 317 0.79 -2.88 -3.89
N ILE A 318 0.66 -2.59 -2.59
CA ILE A 318 0.34 -3.60 -1.57
C ILE A 318 -1.05 -4.19 -1.81
N PHE A 319 -2.02 -3.35 -2.19
CA PHE A 319 -3.38 -3.79 -2.51
C PHE A 319 -3.38 -4.83 -3.62
N LEU A 320 -2.73 -4.51 -4.75
CA LEU A 320 -2.72 -5.39 -5.92
C LEU A 320 -1.90 -6.66 -5.71
N ARG A 321 -0.88 -6.65 -4.84
CA ARG A 321 -0.02 -7.81 -4.60
C ARG A 321 -0.54 -8.73 -3.51
N MET A 322 -0.79 -8.18 -2.33
CA MET A 322 -1.02 -8.96 -1.11
C MET A 322 -2.51 -8.99 -0.76
N LEU A 323 -3.18 -7.85 -0.90
CA LEU A 323 -4.55 -7.71 -0.44
C LEU A 323 -5.58 -8.35 -1.37
N ALA A 324 -5.34 -8.26 -2.69
CA ALA A 324 -6.14 -8.99 -3.67
C ALA A 324 -5.93 -10.51 -3.56
N TYR A 325 -4.73 -10.96 -3.16
CA TYR A 325 -4.41 -12.38 -2.97
C TYR A 325 -5.15 -12.99 -1.78
N ALA A 326 -5.27 -12.25 -0.67
CA ALA A 326 -5.82 -12.77 0.57
C ALA A 326 -7.25 -13.34 0.45
N PRO A 327 -8.25 -12.65 -0.13
CA PRO A 327 -9.59 -13.23 -0.35
C PRO A 327 -9.56 -14.45 -1.28
N ILE A 328 -8.75 -14.44 -2.33
CA ILE A 328 -8.64 -15.55 -3.29
C ILE A 328 -8.15 -16.80 -2.56
N LEU A 329 -7.09 -16.66 -1.76
CA LEU A 329 -6.52 -17.74 -0.95
C LEU A 329 -7.50 -18.22 0.13
N GLY A 330 -8.14 -17.29 0.85
CA GLY A 330 -9.09 -17.62 1.92
C GLY A 330 -10.33 -18.35 1.40
N ILE A 331 -10.94 -17.86 0.33
CA ILE A 331 -12.11 -18.49 -0.31
C ILE A 331 -11.70 -19.84 -0.91
N GLY A 332 -10.57 -19.91 -1.61
CA GLY A 332 -10.07 -21.15 -2.18
C GLY A 332 -9.73 -22.21 -1.12
N GLY A 333 -9.16 -21.80 0.02
CA GLY A 333 -8.92 -22.68 1.17
C GLY A 333 -10.20 -23.24 1.76
N ILE A 334 -11.24 -22.40 1.92
CA ILE A 334 -12.56 -22.85 2.39
C ILE A 334 -13.17 -23.86 1.40
N ILE A 335 -13.07 -23.60 0.09
CA ILE A 335 -13.54 -24.54 -0.94
C ILE A 335 -12.82 -25.89 -0.81
N LYS A 336 -11.50 -25.89 -0.67
CA LYS A 336 -10.70 -27.12 -0.50
C LYS A 336 -11.09 -27.91 0.75
N VAL A 337 -11.30 -27.22 1.87
CA VAL A 337 -11.76 -27.81 3.14
C VAL A 337 -13.12 -28.48 3.01
N ILE A 338 -14.06 -27.84 2.30
CA ILE A 338 -15.39 -28.40 2.05
C ILE A 338 -15.28 -29.64 1.16
N GLN A 339 -14.42 -29.60 0.14
CA GLN A 339 -14.17 -30.75 -0.75
C GLN A 339 -13.58 -31.96 -0.04
N THR A 340 -12.83 -31.78 1.05
CA THR A 340 -12.29 -32.90 1.86
C THR A 340 -13.38 -33.73 2.55
N ARG A 341 -14.65 -33.28 2.58
CA ARG A 341 -15.80 -33.96 3.25
C ARG A 341 -15.57 -34.35 4.71
N SER A 342 -14.54 -33.80 5.35
CA SER A 342 -14.09 -34.22 6.67
C SER A 342 -15.05 -33.85 7.79
N GLY A 343 -16.05 -32.99 7.54
CA GLY A 343 -16.97 -32.49 8.55
C GLY A 343 -16.31 -31.60 9.63
N MET A 344 -15.05 -31.23 9.46
CA MET A 344 -14.28 -30.45 10.44
C MET A 344 -14.26 -28.94 10.14
N GLY A 345 -14.93 -28.48 9.09
CA GLY A 345 -14.93 -27.06 8.67
C GLY A 345 -15.41 -26.07 9.75
N TRP A 346 -16.23 -26.54 10.71
CA TRP A 346 -16.68 -25.71 11.83
C TRP A 346 -15.54 -25.23 12.74
N LEU A 347 -14.43 -25.99 12.84
CA LEU A 347 -13.24 -25.59 13.61
C LEU A 347 -12.59 -24.33 13.03
N ILE A 348 -12.54 -24.25 11.70
CA ILE A 348 -11.99 -23.08 10.99
C ILE A 348 -12.90 -21.87 11.19
N VAL A 349 -14.23 -22.05 11.08
CA VAL A 349 -15.19 -20.97 11.32
C VAL A 349 -15.06 -20.45 12.75
N ALA A 350 -14.97 -21.35 13.75
CA ALA A 350 -14.77 -20.98 15.14
C ALA A 350 -13.46 -20.20 15.34
N ALA A 351 -12.35 -20.66 14.74
CA ALA A 351 -11.08 -19.97 14.80
C ALA A 351 -11.13 -18.57 14.18
N VAL A 352 -11.75 -18.42 13.00
CA VAL A 352 -11.92 -17.11 12.34
C VAL A 352 -12.73 -16.16 13.21
N ILE A 353 -13.79 -16.63 13.87
CA ILE A 353 -14.58 -15.82 14.81
C ILE A 353 -13.73 -15.38 16.00
N VAL A 354 -12.97 -16.29 16.60
CA VAL A 354 -12.08 -15.99 17.73
C VAL A 354 -11.00 -14.97 17.34
N ILE A 355 -10.40 -15.13 16.16
CA ILE A 355 -9.40 -14.21 15.61
C ILE A 355 -10.01 -12.84 15.38
N PHE A 356 -11.19 -12.77 14.76
CA PHE A 356 -11.87 -11.52 14.49
C PHE A 356 -12.22 -10.78 15.79
N ALA A 357 -12.74 -11.50 16.79
CA ALA A 357 -13.00 -10.94 18.11
C ALA A 357 -11.72 -10.43 18.79
N PHE A 358 -10.64 -11.23 18.77
CA PHE A 358 -9.35 -10.84 19.32
C PHE A 358 -8.79 -9.57 18.67
N VAL A 359 -8.78 -9.51 17.34
CA VAL A 359 -8.30 -8.35 16.58
C VAL A 359 -9.17 -7.12 16.84
N MET A 360 -10.51 -7.26 16.86
CA MET A 360 -11.40 -6.14 17.15
C MET A 360 -11.16 -5.57 18.56
N ILE A 361 -11.02 -6.42 19.58
CA ILE A 361 -10.71 -5.98 20.94
C ILE A 361 -9.38 -5.21 20.95
N LEU A 362 -8.34 -5.77 20.35
CA LEU A 362 -7.00 -5.17 20.34
C LEU A 362 -6.99 -3.83 19.59
N MET A 363 -7.66 -3.74 18.44
CA MET A 363 -7.80 -2.50 17.66
C MET A 363 -8.66 -1.46 18.38
N SER A 364 -9.72 -1.85 19.08
CA SER A 364 -10.56 -0.91 19.84
C SER A 364 -9.78 -0.18 20.94
N VAL A 365 -8.81 -0.85 21.54
CA VAL A 365 -7.92 -0.29 22.57
C VAL A 365 -6.81 0.56 21.94
N ALA A 366 -6.24 0.12 20.82
CA ALA A 366 -5.09 0.79 20.20
C ALA A 366 -5.45 2.00 19.33
N LEU A 367 -6.55 1.95 18.56
CA LEU A 367 -6.91 2.99 17.58
C LEU A 367 -7.04 4.40 18.20
N PRO A 368 -7.69 4.58 19.38
CA PRO A 368 -7.77 5.89 20.03
C PRO A 368 -6.38 6.44 20.41
N LYS A 369 -5.47 5.57 20.87
CA LYS A 369 -4.10 5.94 21.24
C LYS A 369 -3.23 6.21 20.03
N PHE A 370 -3.42 5.50 18.92
CA PHE A 370 -2.80 5.83 17.65
C PHE A 370 -3.18 7.21 17.13
N LYS A 371 -4.42 7.67 17.35
CA LYS A 371 -4.84 9.04 17.02
C LYS A 371 -4.11 10.07 17.89
N GLN A 372 -4.10 9.87 19.22
CA GLN A 372 -3.37 10.74 20.16
C GLN A 372 -1.86 10.79 19.87
N MET A 373 -1.27 9.68 19.43
CA MET A 373 0.15 9.61 19.09
C MET A 373 0.56 10.64 18.05
N GLN A 374 -0.27 10.89 17.02
CA GLN A 374 0.03 11.89 15.99
C GLN A 374 0.09 13.30 16.58
N GLU A 375 -0.89 13.67 17.41
CA GLU A 375 -0.92 14.97 18.10
C GLU A 375 0.31 15.18 19.00
N LYS A 376 0.77 14.12 19.68
CA LYS A 376 1.98 14.17 20.53
C LYS A 376 3.27 14.29 19.72
N VAL A 377 3.35 13.63 18.56
CA VAL A 377 4.48 13.80 17.61
C VAL A 377 4.51 15.25 17.12
N ASP A 378 3.37 15.82 16.77
CA ASP A 378 3.28 17.21 16.32
C ASP A 378 3.69 18.18 17.42
N GLY A 379 3.33 17.91 18.68
CA GLY A 379 3.78 18.67 19.85
C GLY A 379 5.30 18.65 20.05
N VAL A 380 5.95 17.48 19.93
CA VAL A 380 7.42 17.37 19.99
C VAL A 380 8.08 18.14 18.85
N ASN A 381 7.55 18.04 17.63
CA ASN A 381 8.06 18.76 16.46
C ASN A 381 7.92 20.29 16.61
N LEU A 382 6.81 20.75 17.19
CA LEU A 382 6.56 22.17 17.45
C LEU A 382 7.58 22.73 18.43
N VAL A 383 7.72 22.10 19.60
CA VAL A 383 8.68 22.54 20.64
C VAL A 383 10.11 22.50 20.09
N SER A 384 10.48 21.45 19.37
CA SER A 384 11.80 21.35 18.73
C SER A 384 12.06 22.51 17.77
N ARG A 385 11.07 22.88 16.96
CA ARG A 385 11.18 23.98 15.99
C ARG A 385 11.31 25.33 16.69
N GLU A 386 10.53 25.57 17.74
CA GLU A 386 10.63 26.77 18.56
C GLU A 386 12.01 26.91 19.22
N ILE A 387 12.54 25.83 19.79
CA ILE A 387 13.88 25.81 20.40
C ILE A 387 14.96 26.11 19.36
N LEU A 388 14.92 25.44 18.20
CA LEU A 388 15.93 25.65 17.15
C LEU A 388 15.87 27.07 16.56
N THR A 389 14.67 27.61 16.35
CA THR A 389 14.48 28.96 15.81
C THR A 389 14.85 30.04 16.84
N GLY A 390 14.47 29.81 18.09
CA GLY A 390 14.70 30.71 19.23
C GLY A 390 16.05 30.51 19.92
N LEU A 391 16.93 29.65 19.41
CA LEU A 391 18.17 29.28 20.09
C LEU A 391 19.04 30.48 20.51
N PRO A 392 19.22 31.54 19.68
CA PRO A 392 19.96 32.72 20.11
C PRO A 392 19.29 33.44 21.29
N VAL A 393 17.96 33.52 21.31
CA VAL A 393 17.17 34.14 22.38
C VAL A 393 17.27 33.30 23.65
N ILE A 394 17.08 31.99 23.55
CA ILE A 394 17.16 31.06 24.68
C ILE A 394 18.52 31.17 25.36
N ARG A 395 19.62 31.18 24.58
CA ARG A 395 20.99 31.35 25.08
C ARG A 395 21.23 32.73 25.69
N ALA A 396 20.75 33.79 25.04
CA ALA A 396 20.90 35.16 25.54
C ALA A 396 20.20 35.36 26.89
N PHE A 397 19.07 34.70 27.11
CA PHE A 397 18.32 34.72 28.37
C PHE A 397 18.65 33.57 29.33
N ARG A 398 19.63 32.72 28.99
CA ARG A 398 20.09 31.57 29.79
C ARG A 398 18.94 30.64 30.23
N ARG A 399 18.04 30.31 29.30
CA ARG A 399 16.82 29.51 29.54
C ARG A 399 16.90 28.07 29.01
N GLU A 400 18.09 27.57 28.71
CA GLU A 400 18.30 26.22 28.16
C GLU A 400 17.63 25.14 29.00
N ASP A 401 17.86 25.12 30.32
CA ASP A 401 17.31 24.11 31.24
C ASP A 401 15.77 24.10 31.24
N LYS A 402 15.15 25.28 31.13
CA LYS A 402 13.68 25.43 31.11
C LYS A 402 13.08 24.90 29.81
N GLU A 403 13.73 25.16 28.69
CA GLU A 403 13.29 24.63 27.40
C GLU A 403 13.59 23.12 27.28
N GLU A 404 14.65 22.62 27.92
CA GLU A 404 14.90 21.18 28.05
C GLU A 404 13.79 20.49 28.85
N GLU A 405 13.37 21.06 29.98
CA GLU A 405 12.25 20.54 30.78
C GLU A 405 10.94 20.55 29.97
N ARG A 406 10.67 21.62 29.22
CA ARG A 406 9.51 21.72 28.32
C ARG A 406 9.55 20.63 27.25
N PHE A 407 10.71 20.39 26.64
CA PHE A 407 10.91 19.33 25.65
C PHE A 407 10.73 17.94 26.27
N ASP A 408 11.31 17.69 27.44
CA ASP A 408 11.18 16.40 28.13
C ASP A 408 9.72 16.10 28.50
N GLY A 409 8.95 17.12 28.88
CA GLY A 409 7.50 17.01 29.11
C GLY A 409 6.74 16.44 27.92
N VAL A 410 6.87 17.07 26.74
CA VAL A 410 6.20 16.58 25.51
C VAL A 410 6.75 15.23 25.05
N ASN A 411 8.04 14.99 25.22
CA ASN A 411 8.69 13.74 24.86
C ASN A 411 8.22 12.56 25.73
N ARG A 412 8.04 12.77 27.05
CA ARG A 412 7.50 11.75 27.96
C ARG A 412 6.07 11.37 27.62
N GLU A 413 5.23 12.32 27.23
CA GLU A 413 3.85 12.04 26.82
C GLU A 413 3.80 11.20 25.55
N LEU A 414 4.62 11.53 24.55
CA LEU A 414 4.78 10.73 23.35
C LEU A 414 5.29 9.32 23.69
N THR A 415 6.34 9.24 24.51
CA THR A 415 6.94 7.96 24.93
C THR A 415 5.92 7.05 25.63
N LYS A 416 5.16 7.57 26.59
CA LYS A 416 4.10 6.79 27.29
C LYS A 416 3.06 6.26 26.32
N THR A 417 2.59 7.10 25.40
CA THR A 417 1.56 6.74 24.40
C THR A 417 2.08 5.70 23.42
N MET A 418 3.33 5.85 22.97
CA MET A 418 3.99 4.93 22.04
C MET A 418 4.28 3.57 22.70
N LEU A 419 4.77 3.55 23.94
CA LEU A 419 5.00 2.31 24.69
C LEU A 419 3.70 1.55 24.93
N PHE A 420 2.61 2.23 25.30
CA PHE A 420 1.29 1.59 25.46
C PHE A 420 0.84 0.95 24.14
N THR A 421 0.85 1.73 23.06
CA THR A 421 0.36 1.28 21.75
C THR A 421 1.20 0.12 21.21
N ASN A 422 2.54 0.21 21.34
CA ASN A 422 3.44 -0.86 20.93
C ASN A 422 3.25 -2.11 21.78
N ARG A 423 3.09 -2.02 23.11
CA ARG A 423 2.83 -3.19 23.96
C ARG A 423 1.53 -3.91 23.56
N VAL A 424 0.47 -3.15 23.30
CA VAL A 424 -0.81 -3.70 22.81
C VAL A 424 -0.61 -4.40 21.47
N MET A 425 0.09 -3.76 20.52
CA MET A 425 0.36 -4.33 19.20
C MET A 425 1.31 -5.53 19.23
N THR A 426 2.28 -5.57 20.16
CA THR A 426 3.18 -6.72 20.34
C THR A 426 2.42 -7.97 20.74
N LEU A 427 1.27 -7.87 21.43
CA LEU A 427 0.42 -9.03 21.75
C LEU A 427 -0.26 -9.63 20.51
N MET A 428 -0.34 -8.89 19.39
CA MET A 428 -1.03 -9.35 18.18
C MET A 428 -0.39 -10.62 17.62
N MET A 429 0.92 -10.63 17.39
CA MET A 429 1.61 -11.78 16.78
C MET A 429 1.60 -13.04 17.69
N PRO A 430 1.99 -12.98 18.98
CA PRO A 430 1.93 -14.12 19.88
C PRO A 430 0.49 -14.61 20.13
N GLY A 431 -0.47 -13.70 20.28
CA GLY A 431 -1.88 -14.08 20.45
C GLY A 431 -2.42 -14.83 19.24
N MET A 432 -2.08 -14.38 18.04
CA MET A 432 -2.43 -15.07 16.80
C MET A 432 -1.76 -16.44 16.69
N MET A 433 -0.47 -16.56 17.01
CA MET A 433 0.22 -17.87 17.04
C MET A 433 -0.40 -18.82 18.07
N LEU A 434 -0.81 -18.32 19.24
CA LEU A 434 -1.49 -19.12 20.25
C LEU A 434 -2.81 -19.66 19.73
N ILE A 435 -3.64 -18.81 19.09
CA ILE A 435 -4.89 -19.26 18.48
C ILE A 435 -4.62 -20.30 17.38
N MET A 436 -3.56 -20.10 16.59
CA MET A 436 -3.14 -21.05 15.56
C MET A 436 -2.74 -22.41 16.13
N TYR A 437 -1.89 -22.43 17.16
CA TYR A 437 -1.49 -23.69 17.79
C TYR A 437 -2.68 -24.37 18.49
N ALA A 438 -3.56 -23.60 19.14
CA ALA A 438 -4.78 -24.13 19.72
C ALA A 438 -5.70 -24.75 18.65
N LEU A 439 -5.84 -24.10 17.49
CA LEU A 439 -6.58 -24.65 16.35
C LEU A 439 -5.93 -25.95 15.83
N THR A 440 -4.60 -25.97 15.66
CA THR A 440 -3.89 -27.19 15.24
C THR A 440 -4.11 -28.33 16.22
N VAL A 441 -4.00 -28.08 17.53
CA VAL A 441 -4.27 -29.09 18.57
C VAL A 441 -5.72 -29.56 18.51
N ALA A 442 -6.69 -28.66 18.33
CA ALA A 442 -8.09 -29.02 18.21
C ALA A 442 -8.38 -29.85 16.95
N ILE A 443 -7.72 -29.54 15.82
CA ILE A 443 -7.81 -30.33 14.59
C ILE A 443 -7.25 -31.72 14.84
N VAL A 444 -6.04 -31.84 15.40
CA VAL A 444 -5.43 -33.14 15.71
C VAL A 444 -6.31 -33.96 16.65
N TRP A 445 -6.87 -33.33 17.69
CA TRP A 445 -7.77 -34.00 18.64
C TRP A 445 -9.01 -34.60 17.96
N VAL A 446 -9.67 -33.84 17.08
CA VAL A 446 -10.87 -34.32 16.36
C VAL A 446 -10.50 -35.32 15.25
N ALA A 447 -9.41 -35.07 14.53
CA ALA A 447 -8.95 -35.92 13.44
C ALA A 447 -8.44 -37.27 13.95
N ALA A 448 -7.73 -37.33 15.07
CA ALA A 448 -7.26 -38.57 15.68
C ALA A 448 -8.43 -39.54 15.93
N LYS A 449 -9.55 -39.04 16.48
CA LYS A 449 -10.77 -39.86 16.65
C LYS A 449 -11.37 -40.33 15.32
N LYS A 450 -11.28 -39.53 14.26
CA LYS A 450 -11.78 -39.93 12.92
C LYS A 450 -10.86 -40.93 12.22
N ILE A 451 -9.56 -40.84 12.47
CA ILE A 451 -8.56 -41.79 11.99
C ILE A 451 -8.76 -43.14 12.70
N ASP A 452 -8.96 -43.12 14.01
CA ASP A 452 -9.28 -44.31 14.81
C ASP A 452 -10.56 -45.01 14.34
N LEU A 453 -11.59 -44.24 13.96
CA LEU A 453 -12.82 -44.77 13.36
C LEU A 453 -12.66 -45.20 11.88
N GLY A 454 -11.46 -45.09 11.28
CA GLY A 454 -11.21 -45.45 9.89
C GLY A 454 -11.88 -44.54 8.85
N VAL A 455 -12.36 -43.36 9.24
CA VAL A 455 -13.09 -42.40 8.37
C VAL A 455 -12.13 -41.43 7.67
N MET A 456 -10.90 -41.28 8.16
CA MET A 456 -9.95 -40.28 7.69
C MET A 456 -8.52 -40.80 7.72
N GLN A 457 -7.71 -40.43 6.72
CA GLN A 457 -6.28 -40.74 6.67
C GLN A 457 -5.42 -39.64 7.33
N VAL A 458 -4.17 -39.98 7.67
CA VAL A 458 -3.24 -39.09 8.36
C VAL A 458 -2.80 -37.93 7.46
N GLY A 459 -2.51 -38.19 6.19
CA GLY A 459 -2.18 -37.19 5.18
C GLY A 459 -3.30 -36.18 4.99
N SER A 460 -4.54 -36.65 4.86
CA SER A 460 -5.73 -35.79 4.84
C SER A 460 -5.81 -34.84 6.04
N MET A 461 -5.38 -35.27 7.24
CA MET A 461 -5.33 -34.40 8.43
C MET A 461 -4.25 -33.33 8.28
N THR A 462 -3.05 -33.69 7.81
CA THR A 462 -1.96 -32.72 7.60
C THR A 462 -2.33 -31.67 6.53
N ALA A 463 -3.02 -32.08 5.46
CA ALA A 463 -3.56 -31.17 4.47
C ALA A 463 -4.58 -30.21 5.08
N PHE A 464 -5.50 -30.71 5.90
CA PHE A 464 -6.49 -29.89 6.59
C PHE A 464 -5.85 -28.85 7.52
N ILE A 465 -4.83 -29.25 8.30
CA ILE A 465 -4.05 -28.34 9.14
C ILE A 465 -3.44 -27.22 8.29
N THR A 466 -2.84 -27.56 7.15
CA THR A 466 -2.21 -26.59 6.25
C THR A 466 -3.23 -25.64 5.62
N TYR A 467 -4.38 -26.15 5.15
CA TYR A 467 -5.47 -25.32 4.65
C TYR A 467 -5.99 -24.35 5.71
N ALA A 468 -6.16 -24.82 6.95
CA ALA A 468 -6.56 -23.96 8.06
C ALA A 468 -5.54 -22.82 8.30
N MET A 469 -4.24 -23.11 8.23
CA MET A 469 -3.19 -22.08 8.31
C MET A 469 -3.29 -21.05 7.19
N LEU A 470 -3.47 -21.49 5.94
CA LEU A 470 -3.62 -20.58 4.78
C LEU A 470 -4.84 -19.65 4.94
N ILE A 471 -5.98 -20.20 5.38
CA ILE A 471 -7.21 -19.42 5.60
C ILE A 471 -7.00 -18.38 6.70
N VAL A 472 -6.38 -18.75 7.81
CA VAL A 472 -6.10 -17.80 8.89
C VAL A 472 -5.11 -16.72 8.45
N MET A 473 -4.05 -17.09 7.74
CA MET A 473 -3.10 -16.11 7.19
C MET A 473 -3.76 -15.16 6.21
N ALA A 474 -4.65 -15.65 5.34
CA ALA A 474 -5.48 -14.80 4.48
C ALA A 474 -6.31 -13.79 5.28
N PHE A 475 -6.95 -14.24 6.37
CA PHE A 475 -7.72 -13.34 7.23
C PHE A 475 -6.84 -12.31 7.94
N LEU A 476 -5.64 -12.71 8.38
CA LEU A 476 -4.64 -11.80 8.96
C LEU A 476 -4.23 -10.70 8.00
N MET A 477 -3.94 -11.04 6.75
CA MET A 477 -3.62 -10.07 5.71
C MET A 477 -4.77 -9.06 5.51
N LEU A 478 -6.03 -9.51 5.59
CA LEU A 478 -7.19 -8.63 5.54
C LEU A 478 -7.29 -7.71 6.76
N THR A 479 -6.96 -8.17 7.96
CA THR A 479 -7.00 -7.31 9.16
C THR A 479 -5.98 -6.17 9.10
N MET A 480 -4.78 -6.40 8.53
CA MET A 480 -3.79 -5.33 8.32
C MET A 480 -4.30 -4.21 7.39
N MET A 481 -5.22 -4.54 6.47
CA MET A 481 -5.88 -3.54 5.61
C MET A 481 -6.67 -2.51 6.42
N SER A 482 -7.27 -2.91 7.55
CA SER A 482 -8.12 -2.02 8.35
C SER A 482 -7.39 -0.81 8.90
N VAL A 483 -6.06 -0.88 9.05
CA VAL A 483 -5.19 0.22 9.51
C VAL A 483 -4.66 1.05 8.34
N MET A 484 -4.23 0.40 7.26
CA MET A 484 -3.56 1.06 6.14
C MET A 484 -4.53 1.84 5.25
N LEU A 485 -5.72 1.28 5.01
CA LEU A 485 -6.67 1.84 4.05
C LEU A 485 -7.28 3.18 4.47
N PRO A 486 -7.66 3.39 5.75
CA PRO A 486 -8.15 4.69 6.21
C PRO A 486 -7.11 5.81 6.04
N ARG A 487 -5.83 5.52 6.32
CA ARG A 487 -4.73 6.49 6.16
C ARG A 487 -4.59 6.94 4.70
N ALA A 488 -4.58 5.99 3.77
CA ALA A 488 -4.57 6.29 2.34
C ALA A 488 -5.86 7.00 1.90
N GLY A 489 -6.99 6.74 2.56
CA GLY A 489 -8.25 7.45 2.35
C GLY A 489 -8.11 8.95 2.65
N VAL A 490 -7.57 9.31 3.81
CA VAL A 490 -7.32 10.71 4.20
C VAL A 490 -6.33 11.39 3.24
N ALA A 491 -5.24 10.71 2.89
CA ALA A 491 -4.28 11.21 1.90
C ALA A 491 -4.95 11.47 0.53
N ALA A 492 -5.81 10.55 0.09
CA ALA A 492 -6.57 10.72 -1.14
C ALA A 492 -7.57 11.88 -1.06
N ASP A 493 -8.21 12.11 0.09
CA ASP A 493 -9.12 13.25 0.28
C ASP A 493 -8.38 14.59 0.21
N ARG A 494 -7.21 14.71 0.85
CA ARG A 494 -6.38 15.93 0.78
C ARG A 494 -5.85 16.20 -0.63
N ILE A 495 -5.47 15.17 -1.36
CA ILE A 495 -5.03 15.33 -2.77
C ILE A 495 -6.21 15.76 -3.65
N ASP A 496 -7.36 15.11 -3.47
CA ASP A 496 -8.56 15.36 -4.25
C ASP A 496 -9.11 16.77 -4.02
N GLU A 497 -9.01 17.28 -2.79
CA GLU A 497 -9.33 18.67 -2.43
C GLU A 497 -8.54 19.66 -3.31
N VAL A 498 -7.21 19.51 -3.41
CA VAL A 498 -6.36 20.37 -4.26
C VAL A 498 -6.72 20.25 -5.74
N LEU A 499 -6.91 19.02 -6.23
CA LEU A 499 -7.21 18.77 -7.65
C LEU A 499 -8.55 19.39 -8.08
N HIS A 500 -9.52 19.50 -7.16
CA HIS A 500 -10.85 20.05 -7.43
C HIS A 500 -11.02 21.50 -6.95
N THR A 501 -9.99 22.14 -6.37
CA THR A 501 -10.04 23.57 -6.08
C THR A 501 -10.15 24.37 -7.39
N ASP A 502 -11.16 25.22 -7.49
CA ASP A 502 -11.29 26.17 -8.57
C ASP A 502 -10.24 27.28 -8.46
N PHE A 503 -9.71 27.74 -9.60
CA PHE A 503 -8.82 28.90 -9.61
C PHE A 503 -9.64 30.18 -9.38
N THR A 504 -9.22 30.99 -8.40
CA THR A 504 -9.82 32.29 -8.06
C THR A 504 -9.53 33.30 -9.16
N ILE A 505 -8.28 33.36 -9.64
CA ILE A 505 -7.89 34.21 -10.76
C ILE A 505 -7.93 33.38 -12.02
N ARG A 506 -8.82 33.75 -12.95
CA ARG A 506 -8.95 33.15 -14.27
C ARG A 506 -8.61 34.18 -15.33
N GLU A 507 -7.92 33.72 -16.35
CA GLU A 507 -7.77 34.47 -17.59
C GLU A 507 -9.14 34.52 -18.30
N ALA A 508 -9.43 35.63 -18.99
CA ALA A 508 -10.66 35.75 -19.77
C ALA A 508 -10.68 34.68 -20.89
N THR A 509 -11.86 34.22 -21.29
CA THR A 509 -12.01 33.22 -22.37
C THR A 509 -11.41 33.71 -23.70
N GLU A 510 -11.49 35.01 -23.94
CA GLU A 510 -10.84 35.70 -25.05
C GLU A 510 -10.08 36.90 -24.48
N PRO A 511 -8.82 36.71 -24.05
CA PRO A 511 -8.05 37.79 -23.44
C PRO A 511 -7.67 38.83 -24.50
N LYS A 512 -7.73 40.10 -24.11
CA LYS A 512 -7.14 41.20 -24.88
C LYS A 512 -5.62 41.13 -24.76
N HIS A 513 -4.95 41.40 -25.87
CA HIS A 513 -3.49 41.43 -25.97
C HIS A 513 -3.01 42.87 -26.13
N ILE A 514 -1.90 43.22 -25.48
CA ILE A 514 -1.24 44.52 -25.63
C ILE A 514 0.17 44.25 -26.17
N GLU A 515 0.43 44.69 -27.39
CA GLU A 515 1.77 44.62 -28.00
C GLU A 515 2.66 45.78 -27.55
N THR A 516 2.08 46.98 -27.43
CA THR A 516 2.76 48.20 -26.99
C THR A 516 1.92 48.90 -25.92
N SER A 517 2.52 49.16 -24.77
CA SER A 517 1.89 49.86 -23.64
C SER A 517 2.57 51.22 -23.46
N GLU A 518 1.76 52.27 -23.26
CA GLU A 518 2.25 53.58 -22.84
C GLU A 518 2.61 53.55 -21.34
N GLY A 519 1.87 52.77 -20.55
CA GLY A 519 2.13 52.54 -19.13
C GLY A 519 1.18 53.28 -18.20
N VAL A 520 0.07 53.84 -18.71
CA VAL A 520 -0.89 54.59 -17.90
C VAL A 520 -1.67 53.62 -17.01
N LEU A 521 -1.48 53.72 -15.70
CA LEU A 521 -2.16 52.89 -14.72
C LEU A 521 -3.22 53.70 -13.96
N LYS A 522 -4.48 53.31 -14.06
CA LYS A 522 -5.59 53.96 -13.36
C LYS A 522 -6.26 52.99 -12.38
N PHE A 523 -6.43 53.43 -11.14
CA PHE A 523 -7.33 52.85 -10.15
C PHE A 523 -8.61 53.69 -10.16
N ASP A 524 -9.76 53.03 -10.38
CA ASP A 524 -11.07 53.65 -10.48
C ASP A 524 -11.98 53.07 -9.39
N HIS A 525 -12.16 53.83 -8.31
CA HIS A 525 -12.97 53.49 -7.14
C HIS A 525 -12.79 52.04 -6.65
N VAL A 526 -11.53 51.66 -6.36
CA VAL A 526 -11.15 50.28 -6.08
C VAL A 526 -11.36 49.91 -4.61
N ASP A 527 -12.13 48.86 -4.38
CA ASP A 527 -12.25 48.18 -3.09
C ASP A 527 -11.61 46.79 -3.15
N PHE A 528 -10.93 46.40 -2.08
CA PHE A 528 -10.43 45.04 -1.95
C PHE A 528 -10.51 44.50 -0.52
N THR A 529 -11.01 43.27 -0.41
CA THR A 529 -11.05 42.51 0.84
C THR A 529 -10.31 41.19 0.64
N TYR A 530 -9.35 40.89 1.52
CA TYR A 530 -8.69 39.58 1.48
C TYR A 530 -9.70 38.45 1.73
N PRO A 531 -9.56 37.30 1.05
CA PRO A 531 -10.44 36.15 1.29
C PRO A 531 -10.50 35.78 2.78
N GLY A 532 -11.71 35.79 3.35
CA GLY A 532 -11.94 35.46 4.77
C GLY A 532 -11.83 36.64 5.74
N SER A 533 -11.42 37.83 5.30
CA SER A 533 -11.54 39.07 6.08
C SER A 533 -12.98 39.59 6.06
N ARG A 534 -13.40 40.23 7.16
CA ARG A 534 -14.68 40.96 7.23
C ARG A 534 -14.55 42.43 6.85
N GLU A 535 -13.35 42.98 6.98
CA GLU A 535 -13.08 44.39 6.71
C GLU A 535 -12.25 44.53 5.43
N PRO A 536 -12.56 45.55 4.60
CA PRO A 536 -11.77 45.84 3.41
C PRO A 536 -10.36 46.27 3.81
N ALA A 537 -9.36 45.77 3.10
CA ALA A 537 -7.98 46.19 3.29
C ALA A 537 -7.70 47.56 2.63
N ILE A 538 -8.46 47.86 1.57
CA ILE A 538 -8.51 49.18 0.94
C ILE A 538 -9.95 49.46 0.50
N HIS A 539 -10.33 50.73 0.58
CA HIS A 539 -11.67 51.23 0.27
C HIS A 539 -11.56 52.47 -0.61
N ASP A 540 -12.39 52.52 -1.66
CA ASP A 540 -12.53 53.65 -2.59
C ASP A 540 -11.22 54.28 -3.11
N ILE A 541 -10.25 53.45 -3.52
CA ILE A 541 -8.96 53.93 -4.02
C ILE A 541 -9.11 54.46 -5.46
N ASP A 542 -8.89 55.77 -5.65
CA ASP A 542 -8.91 56.44 -6.95
C ASP A 542 -7.64 57.26 -7.23
N PHE A 543 -6.87 56.86 -8.24
CA PHE A 543 -5.76 57.64 -8.77
C PHE A 543 -5.31 57.20 -10.15
N THR A 544 -4.48 58.03 -10.80
CA THR A 544 -3.83 57.69 -12.07
C THR A 544 -2.33 57.95 -11.94
N ALA A 545 -1.53 56.97 -12.39
CA ALA A 545 -0.09 57.08 -12.50
C ALA A 545 0.30 57.12 -13.98
N TYR A 546 1.06 58.16 -14.36
CA TYR A 546 1.41 58.42 -15.75
C TYR A 546 2.84 57.98 -16.10
N PRO A 547 3.14 57.73 -17.38
CA PRO A 547 4.50 57.44 -17.85
C PRO A 547 5.45 58.60 -17.54
N GLY A 548 6.67 58.27 -17.10
CA GLY A 548 7.70 59.24 -16.73
C GLY A 548 7.46 59.95 -15.39
N GLN A 549 6.37 59.64 -14.69
CA GLN A 549 6.08 60.17 -13.35
C GLN A 549 6.31 59.12 -12.27
N THR A 550 6.78 59.59 -11.12
CA THR A 550 6.88 58.79 -9.90
C THR A 550 5.66 59.04 -9.01
N THR A 551 4.85 58.00 -8.81
CA THR A 551 3.77 57.98 -7.82
C THR A 551 4.24 57.26 -6.56
N ALA A 552 4.40 58.01 -5.48
CA ALA A 552 4.76 57.49 -4.17
C ALA A 552 3.53 57.16 -3.32
N ILE A 553 3.62 56.13 -2.48
CA ILE A 553 2.57 55.74 -1.52
C ILE A 553 3.20 55.69 -0.12
N ILE A 554 2.65 56.45 0.82
CA ILE A 554 3.10 56.52 2.22
C ILE A 554 1.93 56.38 3.18
N GLY A 555 2.20 55.87 4.39
CA GLY A 555 1.20 55.68 5.43
C GLY A 555 1.68 54.70 6.51
N SER A 556 0.90 54.56 7.58
CA SER A 556 1.20 53.68 8.72
C SER A 556 1.26 52.19 8.35
N THR A 557 1.94 51.37 9.14
CA THR A 557 1.96 49.92 8.90
C THR A 557 0.54 49.35 8.94
N GLY A 558 0.16 48.55 7.95
CA GLY A 558 -1.18 47.93 7.90
C GLY A 558 -2.25 48.73 7.14
N CYS A 559 -1.99 49.96 6.69
CA CYS A 559 -3.00 50.78 6.00
C CYS A 559 -3.32 50.37 4.54
N GLY A 560 -2.85 49.22 4.05
CA GLY A 560 -3.19 48.73 2.69
C GLY A 560 -2.16 49.02 1.57
N LYS A 561 -0.99 49.60 1.86
CA LYS A 561 0.03 49.93 0.83
C LYS A 561 0.47 48.71 0.00
N SER A 562 0.84 47.63 0.68
CA SER A 562 1.25 46.37 0.02
C SER A 562 0.07 45.73 -0.73
N THR A 563 -1.17 46.00 -0.33
CA THR A 563 -2.37 45.54 -1.04
C THR A 563 -2.48 46.22 -2.41
N ILE A 564 -2.33 47.55 -2.47
CA ILE A 564 -2.37 48.32 -3.72
C ILE A 564 -1.35 47.76 -4.72
N VAL A 565 -0.09 47.59 -4.32
CA VAL A 565 0.97 47.10 -5.22
C VAL A 565 0.80 45.65 -5.64
N ASN A 566 0.15 44.80 -4.84
CA ASN A 566 -0.13 43.41 -5.19
C ASN A 566 -1.29 43.28 -6.20
N LEU A 567 -2.19 44.27 -6.27
CA LEU A 567 -3.28 44.29 -7.23
C LEU A 567 -2.80 44.61 -8.66
N ILE A 568 -1.73 45.40 -8.80
CA ILE A 568 -1.16 45.82 -10.10
C ILE A 568 -0.75 44.63 -10.99
N PRO A 569 0.08 43.65 -10.52
CA PRO A 569 0.39 42.43 -11.27
C PRO A 569 -0.73 41.38 -11.28
N ARG A 570 -1.93 41.75 -10.81
CA ARG A 570 -3.10 40.88 -10.66
C ARG A 570 -2.76 39.61 -9.88
N LEU A 571 -2.16 39.78 -8.70
CA LEU A 571 -1.99 38.68 -7.72
C LEU A 571 -3.26 38.43 -6.92
N TYR A 572 -4.16 39.41 -6.93
CA TYR A 572 -5.53 39.37 -6.44
C TYR A 572 -6.42 40.12 -7.45
N ASP A 573 -7.69 39.72 -7.55
CA ASP A 573 -8.72 40.49 -8.27
C ASP A 573 -9.42 41.45 -7.28
N VAL A 574 -9.75 42.65 -7.76
CA VAL A 574 -10.47 43.66 -6.98
C VAL A 574 -11.88 43.18 -6.62
N THR A 575 -12.39 43.60 -5.45
CA THR A 575 -13.75 43.25 -5.00
C THR A 575 -14.79 44.17 -5.64
N LYS A 576 -14.47 45.46 -5.79
CA LYS A 576 -15.24 46.45 -6.56
C LYS A 576 -14.30 47.42 -7.27
N GLY A 577 -14.85 48.18 -8.22
CA GLY A 577 -14.09 49.09 -9.06
C GLY A 577 -13.32 48.38 -10.17
N SER A 578 -12.34 49.07 -10.73
CA SER A 578 -11.48 48.54 -11.79
C SER A 578 -10.07 49.12 -11.73
N ILE A 579 -9.09 48.32 -12.14
CA ILE A 579 -7.73 48.78 -12.40
C ILE A 579 -7.51 48.62 -13.90
N THR A 580 -7.13 49.70 -14.58
CA THR A 580 -6.90 49.68 -16.02
C THR A 580 -5.46 50.00 -16.36
N LEU A 581 -4.91 49.28 -17.35
CA LEU A 581 -3.66 49.59 -18.02
C LEU A 581 -3.98 50.13 -19.42
N ASP A 582 -3.56 51.36 -19.72
CA ASP A 582 -3.85 52.05 -20.99
C ASP A 582 -5.35 52.04 -21.37
N GLY A 583 -6.21 52.14 -20.36
CA GLY A 583 -7.68 52.15 -20.50
C GLY A 583 -8.33 50.76 -20.62
N ILE A 584 -7.57 49.67 -20.62
CA ILE A 584 -8.10 48.30 -20.61
C ILE A 584 -8.06 47.74 -19.18
N ASP A 585 -9.17 47.22 -18.68
CA ASP A 585 -9.21 46.56 -17.37
C ASP A 585 -8.24 45.36 -17.35
N ILE A 586 -7.39 45.30 -16.32
CA ILE A 586 -6.39 44.22 -16.16
C ILE A 586 -7.01 42.83 -16.09
N ARG A 587 -8.31 42.72 -15.78
CA ARG A 587 -9.07 41.47 -15.79
C ARG A 587 -9.33 40.93 -17.19
N GLU A 588 -9.38 41.81 -18.18
CA GLU A 588 -9.61 41.48 -19.59
C GLU A 588 -8.31 41.17 -20.34
N LEU A 589 -7.16 41.53 -19.79
CA LEU A 589 -5.85 41.30 -20.40
C LEU A 589 -5.34 39.88 -20.19
N SER A 590 -4.50 39.41 -21.13
CA SER A 590 -3.72 38.20 -20.90
C SER A 590 -2.76 38.40 -19.73
N MET A 591 -2.63 37.39 -18.87
CA MET A 591 -1.78 37.46 -17.68
C MET A 591 -0.31 37.61 -18.06
N LYS A 592 0.07 37.03 -19.20
CA LYS A 592 1.42 37.12 -19.75
C LYS A 592 1.74 38.56 -20.15
N ASP A 593 0.86 39.21 -20.91
CA ASP A 593 1.12 40.56 -21.43
C ASP A 593 1.10 41.57 -20.28
N LEU A 594 0.11 41.50 -19.38
CA LEU A 594 0.05 42.35 -18.19
C LEU A 594 1.35 42.25 -17.38
N ARG A 595 1.75 41.03 -17.01
CA ARG A 595 2.94 40.82 -16.17
C ARG A 595 4.22 41.13 -16.93
N GLN A 596 4.25 41.05 -18.26
CA GLN A 596 5.42 41.44 -19.06
C GLN A 596 5.68 42.95 -18.98
N GLN A 597 4.64 43.78 -18.89
CA GLN A 597 4.78 45.23 -18.75
C GLN A 597 5.24 45.69 -17.36
N ILE A 598 5.24 44.80 -16.35
CA ILE A 598 5.48 45.15 -14.94
C ILE A 598 6.82 44.61 -14.44
N GLY A 599 7.66 45.47 -13.86
CA GLY A 599 8.81 45.12 -13.03
C GLY A 599 8.46 45.25 -11.56
N PHE A 600 8.17 44.13 -10.91
CA PHE A 600 7.76 44.08 -9.52
C PHE A 600 8.93 43.73 -8.60
N VAL A 601 9.17 44.56 -7.58
CA VAL A 601 10.12 44.30 -6.51
C VAL A 601 9.37 44.24 -5.17
N PRO A 602 9.25 43.06 -4.54
CA PRO A 602 8.54 42.91 -3.27
C PRO A 602 9.34 43.47 -2.09
N GLN A 603 8.65 43.75 -0.97
CA GLN A 603 9.25 44.21 0.28
C GLN A 603 10.42 43.34 0.76
N LYS A 604 10.29 42.02 0.66
CA LYS A 604 11.39 41.09 0.92
C LYS A 604 11.92 40.54 -0.40
N GLY A 605 13.13 40.92 -0.78
CA GLY A 605 13.81 40.36 -1.93
C GLY A 605 13.92 38.83 -1.82
N VAL A 606 13.46 38.11 -2.85
CA VAL A 606 13.59 36.66 -2.95
C VAL A 606 14.42 36.33 -4.18
N LEU A 607 15.42 35.48 -4.01
CA LEU A 607 16.28 34.95 -5.06
C LEU A 607 16.13 33.43 -5.16
N PHE A 608 16.36 32.91 -6.35
CA PHE A 608 16.29 31.48 -6.66
C PHE A 608 17.69 30.87 -6.68
N SER A 609 17.78 29.57 -6.40
CA SER A 609 19.03 28.82 -6.52
C SER A 609 19.56 28.89 -7.95
N GLY A 610 20.85 29.16 -8.13
CA GLY A 610 21.47 29.36 -9.44
C GLY A 610 22.69 30.27 -9.32
N THR A 611 22.91 31.13 -10.31
CA THR A 611 23.94 32.17 -10.29
C THR A 611 23.33 33.57 -10.16
N ILE A 612 24.16 34.58 -9.87
CA ILE A 612 23.72 35.99 -9.88
C ILE A 612 23.16 36.35 -11.28
N ALA A 613 23.88 36.00 -12.35
CA ALA A 613 23.46 36.21 -13.73
C ALA A 613 22.08 35.59 -14.02
N SER A 614 21.88 34.32 -13.64
CA SER A 614 20.59 33.63 -13.85
C SER A 614 19.42 34.28 -13.10
N ASN A 615 19.67 34.86 -11.92
CA ASN A 615 18.66 35.59 -11.17
C ASN A 615 18.31 36.93 -11.83
N LEU A 616 19.30 37.66 -12.35
CA LEU A 616 19.07 38.93 -13.03
C LEU A 616 18.33 38.73 -14.36
N ARG A 617 18.63 37.65 -15.08
CA ARG A 617 17.94 37.24 -16.32
C ARG A 617 16.54 36.64 -16.11
N PHE A 618 16.12 36.42 -14.87
CA PHE A 618 14.85 35.75 -14.60
C PHE A 618 13.64 36.51 -15.19
N GLY A 619 13.70 37.85 -15.23
CA GLY A 619 12.65 38.69 -15.83
C GLY A 619 12.73 38.80 -17.36
N ASN A 620 13.91 38.57 -17.94
CA ASN A 620 14.18 38.60 -19.38
C ASN A 620 15.35 37.66 -19.68
N ALA A 621 15.03 36.43 -20.12
CA ALA A 621 16.03 35.38 -20.36
C ALA A 621 17.02 35.76 -21.47
N GLU A 622 16.59 36.60 -22.42
CA GLU A 622 17.37 37.07 -23.57
C GLU A 622 18.22 38.31 -23.26
N ALA A 623 18.23 38.80 -22.00
CA ALA A 623 19.03 39.95 -21.63
C ALA A 623 20.54 39.68 -21.86
N THR A 624 21.16 40.54 -22.66
CA THR A 624 22.60 40.47 -22.96
C THR A 624 23.45 40.68 -21.70
N ASP A 625 24.69 40.22 -21.69
CA ASP A 625 25.60 40.45 -20.55
C ASP A 625 25.75 41.94 -20.23
N ALA A 626 25.78 42.80 -21.26
CA ALA A 626 25.83 44.24 -21.09
C ALA A 626 24.60 44.79 -20.34
N GLN A 627 23.40 44.30 -20.66
CA GLN A 627 22.16 44.69 -19.96
C GLN A 627 22.15 44.20 -18.52
N VAL A 628 22.65 42.99 -18.26
CA VAL A 628 22.77 42.44 -16.89
C VAL A 628 23.74 43.28 -16.06
N VAL A 629 24.90 43.64 -16.62
CA VAL A 629 25.89 44.51 -15.96
C VAL A 629 25.30 45.90 -15.71
N GLN A 630 24.65 46.49 -16.72
CA GLN A 630 24.01 47.80 -16.58
C GLN A 630 22.93 47.80 -15.49
N ALA A 631 22.09 46.76 -15.44
CA ALA A 631 21.07 46.63 -14.39
C ALA A 631 21.70 46.49 -12.99
N ALA A 632 22.79 45.74 -12.87
CA ALA A 632 23.55 45.62 -11.62
C ALA A 632 24.20 46.95 -11.22
N GLN A 633 24.73 47.72 -12.17
CA GLN A 633 25.27 49.07 -11.93
C GLN A 633 24.22 50.03 -11.41
N ILE A 634 23.06 50.11 -12.08
CA ILE A 634 21.95 50.99 -11.67
C ILE A 634 21.47 50.60 -10.27
N ALA A 635 21.31 49.31 -9.99
CA ALA A 635 20.93 48.80 -8.68
C ALA A 635 22.03 48.90 -7.61
N GLN A 636 23.19 49.49 -7.94
CA GLN A 636 24.35 49.61 -7.06
C GLN A 636 24.84 48.25 -6.54
N ALA A 637 24.70 47.19 -7.32
CA ALA A 637 25.08 45.83 -6.97
C ALA A 637 26.48 45.43 -7.49
N GLU A 638 27.01 46.14 -8.49
CA GLU A 638 28.29 45.82 -9.14
C GLU A 638 29.45 45.66 -8.14
N GLU A 639 29.59 46.59 -7.18
CA GLU A 639 30.69 46.61 -6.20
C GLU A 639 30.89 45.25 -5.51
N PHE A 640 29.81 44.68 -4.93
CA PHE A 640 29.92 43.41 -4.21
C PHE A 640 29.90 42.19 -5.14
N ILE A 641 29.44 42.34 -6.39
CA ILE A 641 29.52 41.28 -7.38
C ILE A 641 30.97 41.13 -7.83
N GLU A 642 31.65 42.23 -8.13
CA GLU A 642 33.04 42.26 -8.57
C GLU A 642 34.04 41.78 -7.50
N GLU A 643 33.70 41.93 -6.21
CA GLU A 643 34.47 41.36 -5.09
C GLU A 643 34.43 39.83 -5.03
N LYS A 644 33.44 39.18 -5.67
CA LYS A 644 33.32 37.72 -5.64
C LYS A 644 34.26 37.07 -6.66
N PRO A 645 34.88 35.91 -6.33
CA PRO A 645 35.79 35.21 -7.24
C PRO A 645 35.19 34.89 -8.62
N GLU A 646 33.90 34.51 -8.63
CA GLU A 646 33.17 34.11 -9.85
C GLU A 646 32.27 35.23 -10.40
N LYS A 647 32.32 36.44 -9.80
CA LYS A 647 31.52 37.61 -10.22
C LYS A 647 30.05 37.26 -10.44
N TYR A 648 29.52 37.49 -11.65
CA TYR A 648 28.13 37.21 -12.03
C TYR A 648 27.78 35.72 -12.05
N GLU A 649 28.77 34.82 -12.18
CA GLU A 649 28.55 33.37 -12.11
C GLU A 649 28.54 32.84 -10.67
N SER A 650 28.78 33.72 -9.68
CA SER A 650 28.78 33.32 -8.29
C SER A 650 27.44 32.67 -7.88
N PRO A 651 27.49 31.56 -7.12
CA PRO A 651 26.29 30.81 -6.75
C PRO A 651 25.41 31.58 -5.76
N ILE A 652 24.10 31.48 -5.96
CA ILE A 652 23.05 31.93 -5.04
C ILE A 652 22.37 30.69 -4.45
N ALA A 653 22.35 30.59 -3.13
CA ALA A 653 21.66 29.53 -2.41
C ALA A 653 20.13 29.74 -2.43
N GLN A 654 19.36 28.69 -2.13
CA GLN A 654 17.89 28.77 -2.10
C GLN A 654 17.41 29.91 -1.19
N GLY A 655 16.60 30.82 -1.74
CA GLY A 655 16.12 32.01 -1.01
C GLY A 655 17.18 33.08 -0.78
N GLY A 656 18.38 32.95 -1.36
CA GLY A 656 19.50 33.87 -1.21
C GLY A 656 20.08 33.92 0.20
N THR A 657 20.18 32.78 0.90
CA THR A 657 20.69 32.73 2.29
C THR A 657 22.18 33.05 2.41
N ASN A 658 22.93 33.03 1.31
CA ASN A 658 24.37 33.30 1.25
C ASN A 658 24.71 34.76 0.83
N VAL A 659 23.73 35.66 0.80
CA VAL A 659 23.92 37.11 0.57
C VAL A 659 23.21 37.91 1.66
N SER A 660 23.70 39.11 1.97
CA SER A 660 23.08 39.97 2.98
C SER A 660 21.70 40.48 2.54
N GLY A 661 20.88 40.96 3.48
CA GLY A 661 19.55 41.51 3.17
C GLY A 661 19.60 42.64 2.13
N GLY A 662 20.49 43.62 2.32
CA GLY A 662 20.67 44.72 1.37
C GLY A 662 21.24 44.28 0.01
N GLN A 663 22.12 43.28 -0.03
CA GLN A 663 22.58 42.67 -1.30
C GLN A 663 21.43 41.98 -2.02
N LYS A 664 20.63 41.19 -1.29
CA LYS A 664 19.46 40.49 -1.83
C LYS A 664 18.45 41.45 -2.45
N GLN A 665 18.19 42.57 -1.78
CA GLN A 665 17.28 43.60 -2.27
C GLN A 665 17.83 44.29 -3.54
N ARG A 666 19.12 44.66 -3.56
CA ARG A 666 19.78 45.23 -4.75
C ARG A 666 19.73 44.28 -5.94
N LEU A 667 19.97 42.98 -5.75
CA LEU A 667 19.83 41.98 -6.82
C LEU A 667 18.39 41.83 -7.31
N ALA A 668 17.40 41.92 -6.42
CA ALA A 668 15.99 41.89 -6.80
C ALA A 668 15.59 43.15 -7.61
N ILE A 669 16.13 44.32 -7.26
CA ILE A 669 15.97 45.56 -8.02
C ILE A 669 16.64 45.42 -9.40
N ALA A 670 17.88 44.93 -9.47
CA ALA A 670 18.58 44.67 -10.73
C ALA A 670 17.78 43.75 -11.66
N ARG A 671 17.17 42.69 -11.10
CA ARG A 671 16.29 41.77 -11.85
C ARG A 671 15.07 42.48 -12.45
N ALA A 672 14.47 43.45 -11.74
CA ALA A 672 13.35 44.22 -12.28
C ALA A 672 13.81 45.21 -13.37
N ILE A 673 14.99 45.82 -13.22
CA ILE A 673 15.57 46.74 -14.21
C ILE A 673 15.94 46.00 -15.50
N ALA A 674 16.58 44.83 -15.41
CA ALA A 674 17.01 44.02 -16.55
C ALA A 674 15.84 43.58 -17.47
N LYS A 675 14.61 43.66 -16.96
CA LYS A 675 13.39 43.34 -17.71
C LYS A 675 12.95 44.46 -18.66
N HIS A 676 13.38 45.71 -18.45
CA HIS A 676 12.90 46.90 -19.17
C HIS A 676 11.36 47.02 -19.26
N PRO A 677 10.63 46.99 -18.12
CA PRO A 677 9.18 47.12 -18.08
C PRO A 677 8.70 48.56 -18.34
N ARG A 678 7.43 48.73 -18.69
CA ARG A 678 6.76 50.05 -18.75
C ARG A 678 6.30 50.55 -17.38
N ILE A 679 6.09 49.65 -16.44
CA ILE A 679 5.66 49.97 -15.07
C ILE A 679 6.65 49.35 -14.08
N PHE A 680 7.27 50.17 -13.25
CA PHE A 680 8.05 49.73 -12.10
C PHE A 680 7.22 49.83 -10.83
N VAL A 681 7.22 48.77 -10.02
CA VAL A 681 6.53 48.72 -8.74
C VAL A 681 7.53 48.29 -7.67
N PHE A 682 7.84 49.20 -6.75
CA PHE A 682 8.75 48.98 -5.64
C PHE A 682 7.97 48.99 -4.33
N ASP A 683 7.75 47.82 -3.74
CA ASP A 683 7.11 47.70 -2.44
C ASP A 683 8.17 47.84 -1.35
N ASP A 684 8.37 49.04 -0.78
CA ASP A 684 9.28 49.32 0.33
C ASP A 684 10.72 48.78 0.14
N SER A 685 11.14 48.68 -1.13
CA SER A 685 12.34 47.96 -1.53
C SER A 685 13.63 48.73 -1.23
N PHE A 686 13.54 50.01 -0.92
CA PHE A 686 14.71 50.83 -0.56
C PHE A 686 15.02 50.81 0.93
N SER A 687 14.09 50.30 1.76
CA SER A 687 14.20 50.31 3.22
C SER A 687 15.38 49.49 3.77
N ALA A 688 15.78 48.43 3.05
CA ALA A 688 16.88 47.55 3.43
C ALA A 688 18.27 48.09 3.08
N LEU A 689 18.36 49.25 2.41
CA LEU A 689 19.60 49.89 2.01
C LEU A 689 19.97 51.02 2.98
N ASP A 690 21.28 51.25 3.13
CA ASP A 690 21.78 52.44 3.81
C ASP A 690 21.43 53.70 3.00
N LEU A 691 21.34 54.84 3.69
CA LEU A 691 20.90 56.12 3.10
C LEU A 691 21.73 56.56 1.90
N LYS A 692 23.05 56.31 1.89
CA LYS A 692 23.93 56.74 0.79
C LYS A 692 23.70 55.88 -0.44
N THR A 693 23.59 54.56 -0.26
CA THR A 693 23.33 53.63 -1.36
C THR A 693 21.93 53.82 -1.92
N ASP A 694 20.92 54.04 -1.08
CA ASP A 694 19.56 54.40 -1.51
C ASP A 694 19.56 55.65 -2.39
N ALA A 695 20.16 56.76 -1.92
CA ALA A 695 20.19 58.00 -2.68
C ALA A 695 20.89 57.86 -4.04
N LYS A 696 22.03 57.13 -4.09
CA LYS A 696 22.73 56.84 -5.35
C LYS A 696 21.90 56.00 -6.30
N LEU A 697 21.26 54.95 -5.78
CA LEU A 697 20.43 54.05 -6.56
C LEU A 697 19.22 54.80 -7.14
N ARG A 698 18.48 55.58 -6.33
CA ARG A 698 17.34 56.36 -6.82
C ARG A 698 17.73 57.36 -7.89
N LYS A 699 18.89 58.03 -7.73
CA LYS A 699 19.42 58.93 -8.75
C LYS A 699 19.76 58.19 -10.06
N ALA A 700 20.42 57.03 -9.98
CA ALA A 700 20.71 56.22 -11.18
C ALA A 700 19.43 55.68 -11.83
N LEU A 701 18.43 55.33 -11.01
CA LEU A 701 17.15 54.82 -11.46
C LEU A 701 16.36 55.90 -12.21
N SER A 702 16.28 57.13 -11.69
CA SER A 702 15.54 58.24 -12.33
C SER A 702 16.02 58.54 -13.75
N ASP A 703 17.32 58.38 -14.00
CA ASP A 703 17.91 58.60 -15.32
C ASP A 703 17.53 57.46 -16.31
N THR A 704 17.22 56.27 -15.80
CA THR A 704 16.91 55.08 -16.61
C THR A 704 15.41 54.92 -16.88
N VAL A 705 14.55 55.39 -15.98
CA VAL A 705 13.09 55.12 -16.00
C VAL A 705 12.25 56.28 -16.55
N GLN A 706 12.85 57.22 -17.29
CA GLN A 706 12.18 58.45 -17.76
C GLN A 706 10.93 58.22 -18.62
N GLU A 707 10.80 57.07 -19.28
CA GLU A 707 9.63 56.70 -20.08
C GLU A 707 8.71 55.68 -19.40
N SER A 708 8.98 55.34 -18.13
CA SER A 708 8.23 54.31 -17.40
C SER A 708 7.42 54.93 -16.28
N THR A 709 6.27 54.34 -15.96
CA THR A 709 5.52 54.70 -14.76
C THR A 709 6.19 54.06 -13.55
N VAL A 710 6.47 54.84 -12.52
CA VAL A 710 7.17 54.36 -11.33
C VAL A 710 6.27 54.48 -10.12
N ILE A 711 5.99 53.36 -9.46
CA ILE A 711 5.21 53.29 -8.23
C ILE A 711 6.12 52.87 -7.09
N ILE A 712 6.24 53.72 -6.07
CA ILE A 712 7.12 53.47 -4.92
C ILE A 712 6.29 53.51 -3.64
N VAL A 713 6.19 52.37 -2.96
CA VAL A 713 5.78 52.35 -1.56
C VAL A 713 7.02 52.64 -0.73
N ALA A 714 6.94 53.62 0.17
CA ALA A 714 8.03 53.91 1.09
C ALA A 714 7.51 54.15 2.50
N GLN A 715 8.33 53.78 3.48
CA GLN A 715 8.12 54.18 4.87
C GLN A 715 8.79 55.51 5.20
N ARG A 716 9.85 55.90 4.46
CA ARG A 716 10.66 57.08 4.74
C ARG A 716 10.29 58.26 3.84
N ILE A 717 10.06 59.45 4.41
CA ILE A 717 9.77 60.65 3.60
C ILE A 717 10.92 60.99 2.65
N SER A 718 12.17 60.82 3.07
CA SER A 718 13.34 61.07 2.23
C SER A 718 13.37 60.25 0.93
N THR A 719 12.65 59.12 0.88
CA THR A 719 12.50 58.29 -0.32
C THR A 719 11.52 58.89 -1.33
N ILE A 720 10.50 59.61 -0.85
CA ILE A 720 9.36 60.07 -1.65
C ILE A 720 9.29 61.59 -1.82
N LEU A 721 10.22 62.33 -1.22
CA LEU A 721 10.27 63.80 -1.21
C LEU A 721 10.17 64.42 -2.61
N HIS A 722 10.77 63.75 -3.61
CA HIS A 722 10.85 64.22 -4.99
C HIS A 722 9.89 63.49 -5.93
N ALA A 723 8.88 62.79 -5.41
CA ALA A 723 7.88 62.15 -6.25
C ALA A 723 6.94 63.21 -6.85
N ASP A 724 6.56 63.03 -8.12
CA ASP A 724 5.63 63.91 -8.83
C ASP A 724 4.22 63.87 -8.22
N GLN A 725 3.86 62.72 -7.62
CA GLN A 725 2.60 62.51 -6.92
C GLN A 725 2.85 61.65 -5.69
N ILE A 726 2.33 62.06 -4.54
CA ILE A 726 2.37 61.31 -3.28
C ILE A 726 0.92 61.02 -2.86
N LEU A 727 0.65 59.74 -2.59
CA LEU A 727 -0.61 59.23 -2.05
C LEU A 727 -0.40 58.90 -0.57
N VAL A 728 -1.15 59.58 0.29
CA VAL A 728 -1.15 59.38 1.74
C VAL A 728 -2.30 58.45 2.07
N LEU A 729 -1.96 57.28 2.58
CA LEU A 729 -2.88 56.19 2.84
C LEU A 729 -3.08 56.02 4.35
N ASP A 730 -4.32 56.10 4.80
CA ASP A 730 -4.70 55.90 6.20
C ASP A 730 -5.96 55.03 6.27
N GLU A 731 -5.96 54.04 7.16
CA GLU A 731 -7.04 53.05 7.33
C GLU A 731 -7.62 52.45 6.02
N GLY A 732 -6.80 52.33 4.96
CA GLY A 732 -7.22 51.76 3.69
C GLY A 732 -7.80 52.76 2.69
N GLU A 733 -7.81 54.06 2.99
CA GLU A 733 -8.30 55.14 2.13
C GLU A 733 -7.21 56.15 1.78
N ILE A 734 -7.35 56.84 0.64
CA ILE A 734 -6.45 57.95 0.27
C ILE A 734 -6.94 59.22 0.98
N VAL A 735 -6.26 59.61 2.04
CA VAL A 735 -6.55 60.83 2.83
C VAL A 735 -5.83 62.07 2.30
N GLY A 736 -4.86 61.90 1.39
CA GLY A 736 -4.13 63.00 0.78
C GLY A 736 -3.50 62.61 -0.57
N LYS A 737 -3.53 63.53 -1.53
CA LYS A 737 -2.96 63.34 -2.87
C LYS A 737 -2.38 64.66 -3.36
N GLY A 738 -1.08 64.68 -3.67
CA GLY A 738 -0.39 65.89 -4.15
C GLY A 738 1.12 65.76 -4.07
N THR A 739 1.83 66.88 -4.22
CA THR A 739 3.29 66.97 -4.02
C THR A 739 3.64 67.12 -2.54
N HIS A 740 4.93 66.97 -2.20
CA HIS A 740 5.41 67.19 -0.83
C HIS A 740 4.98 68.55 -0.26
N GLU A 741 5.13 69.62 -1.05
CA GLU A 741 4.80 70.98 -0.64
C GLU A 741 3.29 71.19 -0.42
N GLU A 742 2.45 70.53 -1.21
CA GLU A 742 0.99 70.58 -1.08
C GLU A 742 0.51 69.79 0.15
N LEU A 743 1.06 68.58 0.35
CA LEU A 743 0.69 67.73 1.47
C LEU A 743 1.16 68.28 2.82
N MET A 744 2.33 68.92 2.87
CA MET A 744 2.79 69.64 4.06
C MET A 744 1.88 70.79 4.47
N LYS A 745 1.07 71.34 3.55
CA LYS A 745 0.09 72.41 3.85
C LYS A 745 -1.29 71.87 4.21
N HIS A 746 -1.72 70.78 3.59
CA HIS A 746 -3.13 70.39 3.57
C HIS A 746 -3.45 68.98 4.11
N CYS A 747 -2.45 68.14 4.41
CA CYS A 747 -2.67 66.77 4.90
C CYS A 747 -2.04 66.59 6.29
N THR A 748 -2.89 66.49 7.33
CA THR A 748 -2.47 66.32 8.73
C THR A 748 -1.66 65.03 8.93
N VAL A 749 -2.13 63.91 8.37
CA VAL A 749 -1.45 62.61 8.45
C VAL A 749 -0.04 62.68 7.85
N TYR A 750 0.12 63.37 6.72
CA TYR A 750 1.44 63.56 6.12
C TYR A 750 2.36 64.41 7.00
N GLN A 751 1.85 65.50 7.58
CA GLN A 751 2.61 66.36 8.49
C GLN A 751 3.07 65.58 9.73
N GLU A 752 2.24 64.71 10.30
CA GLU A 752 2.59 63.87 11.45
C GLU A 752 3.71 62.89 11.10
N ILE A 753 3.58 62.19 9.96
CA ILE A 753 4.64 61.30 9.46
C ILE A 753 5.93 62.10 9.25
N ALA A 754 5.85 63.32 8.71
CA ALA A 754 7.01 64.16 8.44
C ALA A 754 7.71 64.62 9.73
N LYS A 755 6.95 65.12 10.71
CA LYS A 755 7.46 65.51 12.02
C LYS A 755 8.12 64.35 12.76
N SER A 756 7.63 63.12 12.58
CA SER A 756 8.21 61.94 13.22
C SER A 756 9.54 61.47 12.61
N GLN A 757 9.84 61.85 11.36
CA GLN A 757 10.98 61.30 10.60
C GLN A 757 12.03 62.33 10.19
N MET A 758 11.67 63.61 10.08
CA MET A 758 12.54 64.68 9.62
C MET A 758 12.86 65.64 10.76
N SER A 759 14.07 66.19 10.76
CA SER A 759 14.43 67.24 11.70
C SER A 759 13.70 68.56 11.37
N ALA A 760 13.46 69.42 12.36
CA ALA A 760 12.81 70.73 12.15
C ALA A 760 13.46 71.55 11.03
N LYS A 761 14.79 71.45 10.91
CA LYS A 761 15.60 72.11 9.87
C LYS A 761 15.38 71.55 8.47
N GLU A 762 15.10 70.26 8.34
CA GLU A 762 14.76 69.61 7.05
C GLU A 762 13.29 69.82 6.66
N LEU A 763 12.43 70.15 7.62
CA LEU A 763 11.01 70.50 7.42
C LEU A 763 10.80 71.97 7.01
N GLY A 764 11.86 72.78 6.96
CA GLY A 764 11.77 74.21 6.67
C GLY A 764 11.14 75.04 7.80
N LEU A 765 11.05 74.49 9.01
CA LEU A 765 10.57 75.19 10.19
C LEU A 765 11.73 76.02 10.76
N THR A 766 11.58 77.35 10.78
CA THR A 766 12.53 78.26 11.47
C THR A 766 12.47 78.03 12.98
N ASP A 767 13.61 78.15 13.69
CA ASP A 767 13.85 77.93 15.14
C ASP A 767 13.00 78.79 16.11
N GLY A 768 11.69 78.95 15.89
CA GLY A 768 10.81 79.88 16.62
C GLY A 768 9.49 79.29 17.14
N GLU A 769 9.17 78.03 16.87
CA GLU A 769 7.90 77.40 17.30
C GLU A 769 8.12 76.16 18.20
N GLU A 770 9.14 76.19 19.08
CA GLU A 770 9.31 75.17 20.14
C GLU A 770 8.54 75.50 21.43
N GLY A 771 7.66 76.50 21.41
CA GLY A 771 6.88 76.91 22.58
C GLY A 771 5.40 76.62 22.42
N GLU A 772 4.89 75.74 23.28
CA GLU A 772 3.49 75.42 23.59
C GLU A 772 2.95 74.11 23.01
N TYR A 773 2.17 73.43 23.86
CA TYR A 773 1.51 72.13 23.69
C TYR A 773 2.36 70.88 23.97
N HIS A 774 2.90 70.81 25.18
CA HIS A 774 2.92 69.56 25.93
C HIS A 774 1.89 69.64 27.07
N GLU A 775 0.75 68.96 26.90
CA GLU A 775 0.02 68.26 27.96
C GLU A 775 -0.69 67.03 27.39
#